data_AF-A0A6V7H1I8-F1
#
_entry.id   AF-A0A6V7H1I8-F1
#
_cell.length_a   1.000
_cell.length_b   1.000
_cell.length_c   1.000
_cell.angle_alpha   90.00
_cell.angle_beta   90.00
_cell.angle_gamma   90.00
#
_symmetry.space_group_name_H-M   'P 1'
#
loop_
_entity.id
_entity.type
_entity.pdbx_description
1 polymer ?
#
loop_
_entity_poly.entity_id
_entity_poly.type
_entity_poly.pdbx_seq_one_letter_code
_entity_poly.pdbx_strand_id
1 'polypeptide(L)'
;MAPERSHVNRFGMPRQEKDEEEEITTNVICQLVRKFRLSEERTIPQMARLGDDDGEKSHAEDVTDILLACDDAFQDEGSESSEPVSEGSSASSTFCDLEKNYSKVRVLQEMKTNEALAPFINEYTKLYESLYEAHRSEKDLMENYSVIHFPLQEKASLSDQKLFELTNRISLNYEEIEKLKLDVMNAMKRADAAHTREQNAQDTIENLRVNVQQLHQEIAQKNRQLAAGEDISFAKQKESLIQEKEKLMSEVDTLKQRLKNMALYTEELEKRGSVAGHQIAEMQENIDVQLSEISKERRARQRAEDEILQLQEELAVKTSDLQTANESIKAAAANVIKLESSLKEQRISTEKMQKEINKLSVKKLNLETDLENANNQIDSLEKETAEKEKYIRDGRVTMNRMRDEISKRKAERESTMKRLQKLELERSSQEQQLKDMSTKARTAEHETIAFRKQLADKTLETDILTREKTILARTKETLGDQIKRLNHEIMVCEYSRRKVEHELDSSLRNIIDIQSHLAVVEKERDKHSMTAQHLAQQMEKYISQVKLKQVEISSYKKRMVEAEAKYRQQQNLFEMLRAERNACSKSLTEAHDKIQELKNKLKVLSNQIEQLKEDVVTKEGQLVKEQFIHNKLEKEREALKVELQSSRKEASDLKREIESMKQEEKSLRQVIQRAESDIGRHKKDIENVMNERDILGTQLVRRNDELSLQYSRIKVLHGTLQRGQVQYNERLEDIRLLKLEVKKLRTEKALLIKNIQNMSDLRKEVFHLNHDLTTERLKVIALEEEVQTPLNIHRWRKLEGSDPNTYELLKKIQILQKRIIKMAADMIEKEKKVKDTEKLYMNLREILSKHPGPEVAISLNKTQKALRERGRKVKCLLAELSMCEVQMGEYRIGMDRMSIEMTDLKKKYFVQKKKLQISKESKSKSLCEPVFPAVSRDRKKFCGGGFNMVTPTPRNCFVVDSTCR
;
A
#
# COMPACT_ATOMS: atom_id res chain seq x y z
N MET A 1 -33.07 -9.63 -58.48
CA MET A 1 -32.51 -11.00 -58.54
C MET A 1 -32.40 -11.50 -57.11
N ALA A 2 -33.18 -12.53 -56.81
CA ALA A 2 -33.13 -13.33 -55.57
C ALA A 2 -31.89 -14.26 -55.59
N PRO A 3 -31.73 -15.24 -54.68
CA PRO A 3 -32.36 -15.51 -53.37
C PRO A 3 -31.28 -15.75 -52.27
N GLU A 4 -31.55 -15.96 -50.98
CA GLU A 4 -32.11 -17.16 -50.33
C GLU A 4 -32.52 -16.78 -48.88
N ARG A 5 -33.80 -16.95 -48.51
CA ARG A 5 -34.43 -18.13 -47.85
C ARG A 5 -33.89 -18.32 -46.42
N SER A 6 -34.69 -18.45 -45.35
CA SER A 6 -35.98 -19.14 -45.11
C SER A 6 -36.34 -18.88 -43.63
N HIS A 7 -37.54 -18.57 -43.10
CA HIS A 7 -38.84 -19.27 -42.96
C HIS A 7 -39.47 -18.59 -41.70
N VAL A 8 -40.66 -17.97 -41.66
CA VAL A 8 -42.05 -18.51 -41.70
C VAL A 8 -42.30 -19.42 -40.46
N ASN A 9 -43.14 -19.10 -39.47
CA ASN A 9 -44.62 -18.96 -39.45
C ASN A 9 -45.10 -18.49 -38.03
N ARG A 10 -46.07 -17.55 -37.90
CA ARG A 10 -47.52 -17.74 -37.52
C ARG A 10 -47.76 -18.38 -36.13
N PHE A 11 -48.69 -17.98 -35.25
CA PHE A 11 -49.94 -17.20 -35.29
C PHE A 11 -50.33 -16.90 -33.81
N GLY A 12 -51.04 -15.80 -33.51
CA GLY A 12 -51.72 -15.61 -32.21
C GLY A 12 -52.13 -14.16 -31.91
N MET A 13 -53.42 -13.88 -32.04
CA MET A 13 -54.12 -12.59 -31.92
C MET A 13 -54.56 -12.29 -30.45
N PRO A 14 -55.20 -11.14 -30.13
CA PRO A 14 -54.99 -10.33 -28.92
C PRO A 14 -56.19 -10.27 -27.95
N ARG A 15 -55.98 -9.72 -26.73
CA ARG A 15 -56.71 -8.59 -26.09
C ARG A 15 -56.60 -8.61 -24.55
N GLN A 16 -56.66 -7.38 -24.00
CA GLN A 16 -57.11 -6.94 -22.65
C GLN A 16 -57.93 -7.99 -21.88
N GLU A 17 -57.84 -8.17 -20.56
CA GLU A 17 -58.07 -7.20 -19.48
C GLU A 17 -57.87 -7.91 -18.11
N LYS A 18 -57.60 -7.13 -17.06
CA LYS A 18 -57.82 -7.35 -15.60
C LYS A 18 -56.92 -8.30 -14.77
N ASP A 19 -56.41 -7.67 -13.70
CA ASP A 19 -56.39 -8.05 -12.28
C ASP A 19 -56.17 -9.53 -11.92
N GLU A 20 -55.09 -9.81 -11.20
CA GLU A 20 -55.14 -10.31 -9.81
C GLU A 20 -53.72 -10.51 -9.25
N GLU A 21 -53.61 -10.23 -7.96
CA GLU A 21 -52.48 -10.46 -7.08
C GLU A 21 -52.28 -11.97 -6.80
N GLU A 22 -51.28 -12.28 -5.96
CA GLU A 22 -50.89 -13.60 -5.45
C GLU A 22 -50.06 -14.48 -6.40
N GLU A 23 -49.00 -15.17 -6.00
CA GLU A 23 -48.12 -15.14 -4.84
C GLU A 23 -47.01 -16.17 -5.18
N ILE A 24 -45.90 -16.14 -4.42
CA ILE A 24 -45.12 -17.35 -4.08
C ILE A 24 -44.23 -17.91 -5.20
N THR A 25 -42.98 -17.44 -5.31
CA THR A 25 -41.76 -17.99 -4.64
C THR A 25 -41.24 -19.29 -5.27
N THR A 26 -39.97 -19.60 -5.46
CA THR A 26 -38.66 -19.02 -5.10
C THR A 26 -37.62 -20.03 -5.65
N ASN A 27 -36.50 -19.57 -6.23
CA ASN A 27 -35.14 -20.00 -5.85
C ASN A 27 -34.07 -19.66 -6.89
N VAL A 28 -32.81 -19.58 -6.39
CA VAL A 28 -31.54 -19.18 -7.02
C VAL A 28 -31.33 -17.66 -6.85
N ILE A 29 -30.62 -17.11 -5.84
CA ILE A 29 -29.46 -17.51 -5.04
C ILE A 29 -29.54 -16.69 -3.72
N CYS A 30 -29.70 -17.29 -2.54
CA CYS A 30 -28.66 -17.86 -1.66
C CYS A 30 -27.50 -16.88 -1.31
N GLN A 31 -27.51 -16.30 -0.10
CA GLN A 31 -26.82 -16.82 1.10
C GLN A 31 -25.37 -16.25 1.20
N LEU A 32 -24.86 -15.72 2.31
CA LEU A 32 -25.01 -16.07 3.73
C LEU A 32 -24.61 -14.87 4.61
N VAL A 33 -25.57 -14.29 5.34
CA VAL A 33 -25.33 -13.67 6.66
C VAL A 33 -26.42 -14.17 7.59
N ARG A 34 -26.04 -15.10 8.46
CA ARG A 34 -26.76 -15.62 9.63
C ARG A 34 -25.66 -16.03 10.60
N LYS A 35 -25.76 -15.87 11.91
CA LYS A 35 -26.71 -15.24 12.84
C LYS A 35 -26.09 -15.56 14.21
N PHE A 36 -26.32 -14.76 15.23
CA PHE A 36 -27.08 -15.19 16.41
C PHE A 36 -27.08 -14.09 17.48
N ARG A 37 -28.26 -13.51 17.70
CA ARG A 37 -28.71 -12.93 18.95
C ARG A 37 -30.24 -13.05 18.99
N LEU A 38 -30.75 -13.81 19.95
CA LEU A 38 -32.09 -13.77 20.55
C LEU A 38 -31.81 -14.22 22.00
N SER A 39 -32.38 -13.64 23.04
CA SER A 39 -33.82 -13.47 23.26
C SER A 39 -34.11 -12.49 24.39
N GLU A 40 -35.19 -11.72 24.26
CA GLU A 40 -36.02 -11.26 25.38
C GLU A 40 -37.48 -11.34 24.93
N GLU A 41 -38.33 -11.88 25.81
CA GLU A 41 -39.79 -11.87 25.71
C GLU A 41 -40.37 -11.48 27.10
N ARG A 42 -41.34 -10.55 27.06
CA ARG A 42 -42.55 -10.38 27.91
C ARG A 42 -42.31 -10.10 29.41
N THR A 43 -43.07 -9.22 30.09
CA THR A 43 -44.52 -9.06 30.12
C THR A 43 -44.89 -7.77 30.90
N ILE A 44 -45.97 -7.09 30.53
CA ILE A 44 -46.67 -6.00 31.27
C ILE A 44 -47.94 -6.64 31.89
N PRO A 45 -48.42 -6.29 33.13
CA PRO A 45 -49.50 -5.28 33.24
C PRO A 45 -49.66 -4.47 34.56
N GLN A 46 -50.09 -3.22 34.34
CA GLN A 46 -51.16 -2.44 35.01
C GLN A 46 -51.00 -1.89 36.44
N MET A 47 -51.25 -0.58 36.56
CA MET A 47 -52.18 0.16 37.46
C MET A 47 -51.91 1.67 37.21
N ALA A 48 -52.80 2.49 36.61
CA ALA A 48 -53.97 3.17 37.21
C ALA A 48 -53.58 3.94 38.51
N ARG A 49 -53.92 5.21 38.79
CA ARG A 49 -54.74 6.27 38.17
C ARG A 49 -54.67 7.48 39.16
N LEU A 50 -54.99 8.70 38.70
CA LEU A 50 -55.40 9.90 39.47
C LEU A 50 -54.28 10.64 40.23
N GLY A 51 -54.21 11.96 40.28
CA GLY A 51 -55.07 13.05 39.79
C GLY A 51 -54.59 14.36 40.43
N ASP A 52 -54.85 15.48 39.72
CA ASP A 52 -55.10 16.85 40.20
C ASP A 52 -53.96 17.56 41.00
N ASP A 53 -53.75 18.88 41.01
CA ASP A 53 -54.39 20.08 40.45
C ASP A 53 -53.39 21.24 40.70
N ASP A 54 -53.52 22.34 39.95
CA ASP A 54 -53.18 23.74 40.30
C ASP A 54 -51.73 24.09 40.77
N GLY A 55 -51.16 25.28 40.58
CA GLY A 55 -51.66 26.61 40.31
C GLY A 55 -50.55 27.61 40.67
N GLU A 56 -50.69 28.82 40.19
CA GLU A 56 -49.70 29.90 40.06
C GLU A 56 -48.98 30.47 41.31
N LYS A 57 -47.79 31.05 41.05
CA LYS A 57 -47.24 32.35 41.53
C LYS A 57 -47.23 32.68 43.04
N SER A 58 -46.04 33.05 43.55
CA SER A 58 -45.58 34.45 43.75
C SER A 58 -44.57 34.62 44.91
N HIS A 59 -43.64 35.55 44.69
CA HIS A 59 -42.88 36.41 45.62
C HIS A 59 -42.13 35.80 46.83
N ALA A 60 -40.80 35.82 46.86
CA ALA A 60 -39.88 36.96 47.06
C ALA A 60 -39.76 37.38 48.54
N GLU A 61 -38.56 37.17 49.11
CA GLU A 61 -37.85 37.97 50.12
C GLU A 61 -36.52 37.22 50.40
N ASP A 62 -35.36 37.67 49.93
CA ASP A 62 -34.47 38.76 50.41
C ASP A 62 -33.48 38.31 51.51
N VAL A 63 -32.20 38.66 51.27
CA VAL A 63 -31.18 39.07 52.28
C VAL A 63 -30.53 37.89 53.06
N THR A 64 -29.20 37.65 53.12
CA THR A 64 -28.01 38.53 53.17
C THR A 64 -26.72 37.70 53.03
N ASP A 65 -25.72 38.32 52.41
CA ASP A 65 -24.29 38.42 52.79
C ASP A 65 -23.67 37.44 53.81
N ILE A 66 -22.50 36.89 53.49
CA ILE A 66 -21.19 37.41 53.95
C ILE A 66 -20.04 36.64 53.30
N LEU A 67 -19.12 37.42 52.74
CA LEU A 67 -17.83 37.07 52.16
C LEU A 67 -16.74 36.89 53.23
N LEU A 68 -15.81 35.98 52.90
CA LEU A 68 -14.34 36.06 53.05
C LEU A 68 -13.66 36.02 54.42
N ALA A 69 -12.60 35.19 54.40
CA ALA A 69 -11.25 35.34 54.94
C ALA A 69 -10.91 34.23 55.94
N CYS A 70 -10.14 33.23 55.53
CA CYS A 70 -8.67 33.21 55.49
C CYS A 70 -8.02 32.98 56.86
N ASP A 71 -7.30 31.85 56.88
CA ASP A 71 -5.98 31.65 57.46
C ASP A 71 -5.80 30.83 58.75
N ASP A 72 -4.82 29.93 58.57
CA ASP A 72 -3.87 29.33 59.50
C ASP A 72 -4.23 28.06 60.28
N ALA A 73 -3.81 26.96 59.63
CA ALA A 73 -2.74 26.08 60.07
C ALA A 73 -2.88 25.41 61.44
N PHE A 74 -3.07 24.08 61.45
CA PHE A 74 -2.36 23.20 62.38
C PHE A 74 -2.09 21.82 61.79
N GLN A 75 -0.91 21.34 62.17
CA GLN A 75 -0.22 20.10 61.84
C GLN A 75 -0.89 18.84 62.43
N ASP A 76 -0.76 17.77 61.64
CA ASP A 76 -0.25 16.44 62.02
C ASP A 76 -1.15 15.42 62.76
N GLU A 77 -0.77 14.16 62.52
CA GLU A 77 -1.21 12.85 63.03
C GLU A 77 -2.31 12.13 62.24
N GLY A 78 -1.86 11.10 61.52
CA GLY A 78 -2.68 10.18 60.76
C GLY A 78 -3.24 9.01 61.59
N SER A 79 -4.25 8.37 61.03
CA SER A 79 -4.74 7.03 61.39
C SER A 79 -5.55 6.55 60.18
N GLU A 80 -4.94 5.70 59.37
CA GLU A 80 -5.15 4.24 59.33
C GLU A 80 -6.36 3.78 58.49
N SER A 81 -5.99 3.01 57.46
CA SER A 81 -6.72 1.91 56.83
C SER A 81 -8.20 2.12 56.47
N SER A 82 -8.43 2.54 55.22
CA SER A 82 -9.54 2.00 54.43
C SER A 82 -8.99 0.97 53.45
N GLU A 83 -9.26 -0.29 53.76
CA GLU A 83 -9.07 -1.46 52.92
C GLU A 83 -9.79 -1.27 51.57
N PRO A 84 -9.16 -1.53 50.42
CA PRO A 84 -9.89 -1.99 49.26
C PRO A 84 -10.11 -3.50 49.43
N VAL A 85 -11.38 -3.87 49.47
CA VAL A 85 -11.89 -5.26 49.44
C VAL A 85 -11.17 -6.05 48.35
N SER A 86 -10.21 -6.87 48.78
CA SER A 86 -9.55 -7.90 47.95
C SER A 86 -10.37 -9.18 48.04
N GLU A 87 -11.56 -9.17 47.42
CA GLU A 87 -12.28 -10.39 47.08
C GLU A 87 -11.67 -11.01 45.82
N GLY A 88 -10.47 -11.56 45.99
CA GLY A 88 -9.73 -12.18 44.89
C GLY A 88 -8.63 -13.12 45.37
N SER A 89 -8.75 -13.72 46.56
CA SER A 89 -7.73 -14.66 47.04
C SER A 89 -8.24 -15.72 48.04
N SER A 90 -9.49 -16.17 47.93
CA SER A 90 -9.96 -17.34 48.69
C SER A 90 -9.70 -18.67 47.94
N ALA A 91 -9.76 -18.67 46.61
CA ALA A 91 -9.55 -19.86 45.78
C ALA A 91 -8.07 -20.30 45.69
N SER A 92 -7.12 -19.35 45.70
CA SER A 92 -5.69 -19.67 45.59
C SER A 92 -5.12 -20.24 46.90
N SER A 93 -5.60 -19.80 48.07
CA SER A 93 -5.15 -20.35 49.36
C SER A 93 -5.69 -21.77 49.58
N THR A 94 -6.94 -22.03 49.18
CA THR A 94 -7.57 -23.36 49.27
C THR A 94 -6.93 -24.38 48.34
N PHE A 95 -6.50 -23.99 47.13
CA PHE A 95 -5.71 -24.87 46.26
C PHE A 95 -4.31 -25.16 46.83
N CYS A 96 -3.63 -24.15 47.40
CA CYS A 96 -2.35 -24.35 48.08
C CYS A 96 -2.46 -25.32 49.27
N ASP A 97 -3.57 -25.30 50.00
CA ASP A 97 -3.84 -26.24 51.10
C ASP A 97 -4.16 -27.65 50.59
N LEU A 98 -4.87 -27.78 49.46
CA LEU A 98 -5.11 -29.06 48.77
C LEU A 98 -3.83 -29.65 48.18
N GLU A 99 -2.95 -28.84 47.61
CA GLU A 99 -1.62 -29.25 47.13
C GLU A 99 -0.71 -29.66 48.29
N LYS A 100 -0.75 -28.95 49.42
CA LYS A 100 -0.09 -29.39 50.65
C LYS A 100 -0.68 -30.67 51.23
N ASN A 101 -1.99 -30.91 51.10
CA ASN A 101 -2.64 -32.15 51.56
C ASN A 101 -2.41 -33.34 50.63
N TYR A 102 -2.19 -33.10 49.33
CA TYR A 102 -1.76 -34.10 48.35
C TYR A 102 -0.26 -34.42 48.50
N SER A 103 0.58 -33.39 48.69
CA SER A 103 2.03 -33.49 48.86
C SER A 103 2.45 -34.00 50.23
N LYS A 104 1.70 -33.67 51.29
CA LYS A 104 1.81 -34.38 52.57
C LYS A 104 1.23 -35.77 52.34
N VAL A 105 2.14 -36.72 52.34
CA VAL A 105 1.99 -38.18 52.40
C VAL A 105 0.76 -38.73 53.18
N ARG A 106 0.06 -37.95 54.02
CA ARG A 106 -1.10 -38.39 54.80
C ARG A 106 -2.21 -39.07 53.98
N VAL A 107 -2.77 -38.47 52.93
CA VAL A 107 -3.97 -39.03 52.26
C VAL A 107 -3.62 -40.26 51.40
N LEU A 108 -2.51 -40.21 50.64
CA LEU A 108 -2.06 -41.35 49.83
C LEU A 108 -1.52 -42.51 50.68
N GLN A 109 -0.93 -42.22 51.85
CA GLN A 109 -0.46 -43.25 52.78
C GLN A 109 -1.62 -43.84 53.61
N GLU A 110 -2.57 -43.02 54.07
CA GLU A 110 -3.79 -43.47 54.76
C GLU A 110 -4.69 -44.33 53.84
N MET A 111 -4.80 -43.97 52.55
CA MET A 111 -5.51 -44.79 51.54
C MET A 111 -4.74 -46.06 51.14
N LYS A 112 -3.40 -46.07 51.22
CA LYS A 112 -2.59 -47.29 51.05
C LYS A 112 -2.71 -48.25 52.24
N THR A 113 -2.87 -47.73 53.46
CA THR A 113 -3.01 -48.56 54.67
C THR A 113 -4.40 -49.17 54.83
N ASN A 114 -5.41 -48.69 54.10
CA ASN A 114 -6.80 -49.16 54.19
C ASN A 114 -7.17 -49.97 52.94
N GLU A 115 -7.31 -51.29 53.10
CA GLU A 115 -7.43 -52.26 52.00
C GLU A 115 -8.65 -52.02 51.09
N ALA A 116 -9.71 -51.40 51.62
CA ALA A 116 -10.91 -51.02 50.85
C ALA A 116 -10.71 -49.79 49.94
N LEU A 117 -9.72 -48.94 50.21
CA LEU A 117 -9.50 -47.67 49.50
C LEU A 117 -8.35 -47.73 48.49
N ALA A 118 -7.52 -48.77 48.53
CA ALA A 118 -6.40 -48.98 47.61
C ALA A 118 -6.76 -48.92 46.10
N PRO A 119 -7.93 -49.43 45.62
CA PRO A 119 -8.32 -49.33 44.21
C PRO A 119 -8.61 -47.89 43.75
N PHE A 120 -9.02 -47.02 44.66
CA PHE A 120 -9.44 -45.65 44.36
C PHE A 120 -8.26 -44.66 44.30
N ILE A 121 -7.05 -45.07 44.67
CA ILE A 121 -5.86 -44.23 44.62
C ILE A 121 -5.60 -43.73 43.20
N ASN A 122 -5.67 -44.61 42.20
CA ASN A 122 -5.44 -44.22 40.81
C ASN A 122 -6.52 -43.25 40.28
N GLU A 123 -7.78 -43.42 40.71
CA GLU A 123 -8.87 -42.51 40.33
C GLU A 123 -8.74 -41.16 41.06
N TYR A 124 -8.30 -41.15 42.32
CA TYR A 124 -8.01 -39.93 43.07
C TYR A 124 -6.83 -39.17 42.49
N THR A 125 -5.76 -39.87 42.05
CA THR A 125 -4.62 -39.27 41.35
C THR A 125 -5.04 -38.62 40.04
N LYS A 126 -5.82 -39.31 39.20
CA LYS A 126 -6.34 -38.74 37.94
C LYS A 126 -7.23 -37.52 38.18
N LEU A 127 -8.08 -37.57 39.21
CA LEU A 127 -8.96 -36.44 39.56
C LEU A 127 -8.13 -35.24 40.04
N TYR A 128 -7.09 -35.47 40.84
CA TYR A 128 -6.18 -34.42 41.27
C TYR A 128 -5.35 -33.84 40.11
N GLU A 129 -4.82 -34.67 39.21
CA GLU A 129 -4.13 -34.22 38.00
C GLU A 129 -5.04 -33.37 37.11
N SER A 130 -6.31 -33.78 36.93
CA SER A 130 -7.30 -33.00 36.18
C SER A 130 -7.63 -31.66 36.85
N LEU A 131 -7.74 -31.65 38.18
CA LEU A 131 -7.94 -30.42 38.96
C LEU A 131 -6.72 -29.50 38.89
N TYR A 132 -5.51 -30.08 38.90
CA TYR A 132 -4.25 -29.35 38.81
C TYR A 132 -4.07 -28.71 37.42
N GLU A 133 -4.36 -29.45 36.35
CA GLU A 133 -4.38 -28.91 34.99
C GLU A 133 -5.42 -27.82 34.83
N ALA A 134 -6.62 -28.00 35.40
CA ALA A 134 -7.67 -26.98 35.39
C ALA A 134 -7.22 -25.70 36.11
N HIS A 135 -6.65 -25.81 37.32
CA HIS A 135 -6.17 -24.64 38.07
C HIS A 135 -4.96 -23.96 37.40
N ARG A 136 -4.07 -24.73 36.76
CA ARG A 136 -2.98 -24.17 35.96
C ARG A 136 -3.52 -23.39 34.76
N SER A 137 -4.52 -23.95 34.06
CA SER A 137 -5.17 -23.25 32.95
C SER A 137 -5.91 -21.99 33.39
N GLU A 138 -6.54 -22.01 34.57
CA GLU A 138 -7.18 -20.85 35.19
C GLU A 138 -6.14 -19.78 35.55
N LYS A 139 -4.99 -20.17 36.12
CA LYS A 139 -3.91 -19.25 36.44
C LYS A 139 -3.30 -18.60 35.18
N ASP A 140 -3.06 -19.40 34.15
CA ASP A 140 -2.56 -18.91 32.86
C ASP A 140 -3.60 -17.97 32.20
N LEU A 141 -4.90 -18.26 32.31
CA LEU A 141 -5.97 -17.39 31.83
C LEU A 141 -6.09 -16.09 32.64
N MET A 142 -5.92 -16.14 33.96
CA MET A 142 -5.91 -14.96 34.83
C MET A 142 -4.69 -14.07 34.59
N GLU A 143 -3.53 -14.66 34.31
CA GLU A 143 -2.32 -13.92 33.91
C GLU A 143 -2.49 -13.29 32.53
N ASN A 144 -3.08 -14.00 31.57
CA ASN A 144 -3.43 -13.42 30.28
C ASN A 144 -4.50 -12.31 30.41
N TYR A 145 -5.49 -12.49 31.28
CA TYR A 145 -6.50 -11.48 31.58
C TYR A 145 -5.87 -10.24 32.20
N SER A 146 -4.95 -10.37 33.16
CA SER A 146 -4.26 -9.23 33.78
C SER A 146 -3.35 -8.51 32.79
N VAL A 147 -2.64 -9.24 31.92
CA VAL A 147 -1.78 -8.68 30.86
C VAL A 147 -2.59 -7.89 29.82
N ILE A 148 -3.84 -8.27 29.55
CA ILE A 148 -4.72 -7.55 28.62
C ILE A 148 -5.50 -6.42 29.33
N HIS A 149 -5.93 -6.66 30.57
CA HIS A 149 -6.74 -5.74 31.35
C HIS A 149 -5.94 -4.54 31.86
N PHE A 150 -4.70 -4.74 32.31
CA PHE A 150 -3.87 -3.65 32.87
C PHE A 150 -3.59 -2.54 31.83
N PRO A 151 -3.17 -2.84 30.58
CA PRO A 151 -2.99 -1.81 29.54
C PRO A 151 -4.31 -1.17 29.09
N LEU A 152 -5.44 -1.89 29.16
CA LEU A 152 -6.76 -1.34 28.83
C LEU A 152 -7.23 -0.39 29.93
N GLN A 153 -7.02 -0.72 31.20
CA GLN A 153 -7.35 0.11 32.34
C GLN A 153 -6.46 1.36 32.42
N GLU A 154 -5.19 1.25 32.07
CA GLU A 154 -4.28 2.39 31.95
C GLU A 154 -4.67 3.31 30.77
N LYS A 155 -5.14 2.76 29.65
CA LYS A 155 -5.70 3.57 28.55
C LYS A 155 -7.02 4.23 28.90
N ALA A 156 -7.86 3.58 29.69
CA ALA A 156 -9.11 4.14 30.20
C ALA A 156 -8.81 5.30 31.16
N SER A 157 -7.90 5.13 32.13
CA SER A 157 -7.53 6.19 33.08
C SER A 157 -6.87 7.39 32.40
N LEU A 158 -6.03 7.18 31.39
CA LEU A 158 -5.46 8.25 30.56
C LEU A 158 -6.52 8.99 29.73
N SER A 159 -7.59 8.29 29.32
CA SER A 159 -8.71 8.91 28.61
C SER A 159 -9.58 9.72 29.56
N ASP A 160 -9.82 9.23 30.77
CA ASP A 160 -10.55 9.94 31.82
C ASP A 160 -9.82 11.21 32.28
N GLN A 161 -8.48 11.16 32.42
CA GLN A 161 -7.67 12.35 32.69
C GLN A 161 -7.80 13.40 31.56
N LYS A 162 -7.76 12.97 30.30
CA LYS A 162 -7.96 13.88 29.16
C LYS A 162 -9.37 14.46 29.11
N LEU A 163 -10.38 13.66 29.43
CA LEU A 163 -11.76 14.14 29.54
C LEU A 163 -11.91 15.15 30.67
N PHE A 164 -11.25 14.95 31.81
CA PHE A 164 -11.22 15.90 32.92
C PHE A 164 -10.54 17.22 32.51
N GLU A 165 -9.37 17.18 31.88
CA GLU A 165 -8.68 18.38 31.39
C GLU A 165 -9.49 19.16 30.36
N LEU A 166 -10.15 18.45 29.43
CA LEU A 166 -11.04 19.07 28.44
C LEU A 166 -12.27 19.70 29.10
N THR A 167 -12.88 19.02 30.07
CA THR A 167 -14.03 19.54 30.83
C THR A 167 -13.63 20.78 31.62
N ASN A 168 -12.46 20.78 32.24
CA ASN A 168 -11.96 21.92 33.00
C ASN A 168 -11.66 23.13 32.09
N ARG A 169 -11.10 22.88 30.90
CA ARG A 169 -10.89 23.92 29.88
C ARG A 169 -12.21 24.50 29.36
N ILE A 170 -13.22 23.64 29.17
CA ILE A 170 -14.56 24.09 28.78
C ILE A 170 -15.18 24.96 29.87
N SER A 171 -15.05 24.59 31.15
CA SER A 171 -15.54 25.38 32.28
C SER A 171 -14.89 26.76 32.34
N LEU A 172 -13.55 26.83 32.21
CA LEU A 172 -12.82 28.11 32.20
C LEU A 172 -13.24 29.00 31.03
N ASN A 173 -13.46 28.41 29.85
CA ASN A 173 -13.95 29.15 28.70
C ASN A 173 -15.37 29.68 28.92
N TYR A 174 -16.24 28.92 29.60
CA TYR A 174 -17.59 29.39 29.96
C TYR A 174 -17.54 30.59 30.92
N GLU A 175 -16.66 30.57 31.92
CA GLU A 175 -16.45 31.71 32.83
C GLU A 175 -15.92 32.95 32.09
N GLU A 176 -15.00 32.76 31.15
CA GLU A 176 -14.45 33.84 30.34
C GLU A 176 -15.50 34.43 29.38
N ILE A 177 -16.34 33.57 28.78
CA ILE A 177 -17.47 34.01 27.95
C ILE A 177 -18.47 34.83 28.77
N GLU A 178 -18.78 34.43 30.02
CA GLU A 178 -19.66 35.22 30.89
C GLU A 178 -19.06 36.58 31.28
N LYS A 179 -17.75 36.65 31.54
CA LYS A 179 -17.06 37.94 31.75
C LYS A 179 -17.14 38.84 30.51
N LEU A 180 -16.90 38.29 29.32
CA LEU A 180 -16.99 39.03 28.07
C LEU A 180 -18.42 39.51 27.78
N LYS A 181 -19.44 38.69 28.06
CA LYS A 181 -20.85 39.12 27.96
C LYS A 181 -21.15 40.29 28.90
N LEU A 182 -20.65 40.25 30.14
CA LEU A 182 -20.83 41.33 31.10
C LEU A 182 -20.16 42.63 30.62
N ASP A 183 -18.96 42.53 30.05
CA ASP A 183 -18.24 43.69 29.50
C ASP A 183 -18.93 44.29 28.28
N VAL A 184 -19.48 43.45 27.40
CA VAL A 184 -20.31 43.90 26.27
C VAL A 184 -21.56 44.61 26.77
N MET A 185 -22.23 44.06 27.79
CA MET A 185 -23.43 44.67 28.38
C MET A 185 -23.10 46.04 29.03
N ASN A 186 -21.93 46.16 29.66
CA ASN A 186 -21.44 47.41 30.24
C ASN A 186 -21.01 48.44 29.18
N ALA A 187 -20.47 47.98 28.04
CA ALA A 187 -20.17 48.84 26.91
C ALA A 187 -21.45 49.37 26.25
N MET A 188 -22.46 48.52 26.12
CA MET A 188 -23.76 48.88 25.56
C MET A 188 -24.48 49.91 26.44
N LYS A 189 -24.49 49.74 27.77
CA LYS A 189 -25.00 50.76 28.70
C LYS A 189 -24.25 52.10 28.60
N ARG A 190 -22.93 52.06 28.39
CA ARG A 190 -22.12 53.28 28.20
C ARG A 190 -22.43 53.97 26.87
N ALA A 191 -22.69 53.20 25.81
CA ALA A 191 -23.11 53.72 24.51
C ALA A 191 -24.50 54.34 24.59
N ASP A 192 -25.47 53.68 25.24
CA ASP A 192 -26.82 54.21 25.45
C ASP A 192 -26.79 55.52 26.25
N ALA A 193 -25.96 55.58 27.31
CA ALA A 193 -25.75 56.80 28.10
C ALA A 193 -25.09 57.94 27.30
N ALA A 194 -24.20 57.61 26.36
CA ALA A 194 -23.61 58.60 25.46
C ALA A 194 -24.66 59.12 24.46
N HIS A 195 -25.48 58.23 23.92
CA HIS A 195 -26.55 58.58 22.99
C HIS A 195 -27.63 59.45 23.67
N THR A 196 -27.96 59.21 24.94
CA THR A 196 -28.89 60.08 25.69
C THR A 196 -28.30 61.46 25.94
N ARG A 197 -26.98 61.56 26.23
CA ARG A 197 -26.31 62.86 26.38
C ARG A 197 -26.28 63.63 25.06
N GLU A 198 -26.06 62.94 23.94
CA GLU A 198 -26.07 63.54 22.62
C GLU A 198 -27.46 64.05 22.23
N GLN A 199 -28.51 63.27 22.50
CA GLN A 199 -29.90 63.70 22.28
C GLN A 199 -30.22 64.96 23.09
N ASN A 200 -29.85 64.99 24.39
CA ASN A 200 -30.05 66.18 25.23
C ASN A 200 -29.25 67.40 24.74
N ALA A 201 -28.05 67.18 24.19
CA ALA A 201 -27.25 68.24 23.58
C ALA A 201 -27.89 68.77 22.28
N GLN A 202 -28.50 67.90 21.48
CA GLN A 202 -29.22 68.30 20.27
C GLN A 202 -30.49 69.10 20.60
N ASP A 203 -31.27 68.66 21.59
CA ASP A 203 -32.47 69.37 22.04
C ASP A 203 -32.13 70.75 22.63
N THR A 204 -31.01 70.88 23.34
CA THR A 204 -30.53 72.19 23.85
C THR A 204 -30.05 73.11 22.73
N ILE A 205 -29.37 72.57 21.70
CA ILE A 205 -28.98 73.34 20.52
C ILE A 205 -30.22 73.82 19.74
N GLU A 206 -31.25 72.99 19.61
CA GLU A 206 -32.48 73.35 18.91
C GLU A 206 -33.25 74.46 19.66
N ASN A 207 -33.34 74.36 20.99
CA ASN A 207 -33.89 75.42 21.83
C ASN A 207 -33.10 76.75 21.73
N LEU A 208 -31.76 76.69 21.68
CA LEU A 208 -30.93 77.89 21.49
C LEU A 208 -31.11 78.51 20.10
N ARG A 209 -31.35 77.71 19.06
CA ARG A 209 -31.65 78.22 17.70
C ARG A 209 -32.97 78.97 17.64
N VAL A 210 -33.99 78.50 18.35
CA VAL A 210 -35.29 79.19 18.47
C VAL A 210 -35.14 80.52 19.21
N ASN A 211 -34.37 80.56 20.30
CA ASN A 211 -34.10 81.79 21.06
C ASN A 211 -33.32 82.83 20.24
N VAL A 212 -32.37 82.40 19.42
CA VAL A 212 -31.63 83.30 18.51
C VAL A 212 -32.55 83.90 17.44
N GLN A 213 -33.54 83.16 16.94
CA GLN A 213 -34.54 83.71 16.01
C GLN A 213 -35.47 84.75 16.68
N GLN A 214 -35.84 84.55 17.94
CA GLN A 214 -36.66 85.51 18.69
C GLN A 214 -35.92 86.83 18.95
N LEU A 215 -34.64 86.76 19.35
CA LEU A 215 -33.81 87.96 19.57
C LEU A 215 -33.52 88.74 18.28
N HIS A 216 -33.42 88.06 17.13
CA HIS A 216 -33.32 88.74 15.83
C HIS A 216 -34.60 89.51 15.45
N GLN A 217 -35.78 89.07 15.90
CA GLN A 217 -37.04 89.81 15.69
C GLN A 217 -37.17 91.03 16.61
N GLU A 218 -36.67 90.98 17.85
CA GLU A 218 -36.68 92.13 18.77
C GLU A 218 -35.71 93.24 18.35
N ILE A 219 -34.53 92.88 17.84
CA ILE A 219 -33.54 93.85 17.33
C ILE A 219 -34.06 94.53 16.04
N ALA A 220 -34.84 93.82 15.22
CA ALA A 220 -35.49 94.40 14.04
C ALA A 220 -36.62 95.40 14.39
N GLN A 221 -37.27 95.27 15.56
CA GLN A 221 -38.31 96.20 16.02
C GLN A 221 -37.73 97.45 16.71
N LYS A 222 -36.62 97.36 17.44
CA LYS A 222 -36.02 98.51 18.14
C LYS A 222 -35.26 99.51 17.27
N ASN A 223 -34.79 99.10 16.08
CA ASN A 223 -34.06 99.99 15.17
C ASN A 223 -34.96 100.93 14.32
N ARG A 224 -36.28 100.97 14.55
CA ARG A 224 -37.22 101.88 13.86
C ARG A 224 -37.69 103.10 14.66
N GLN A 225 -37.23 103.33 15.90
CA GLN A 225 -37.83 104.35 16.79
C GLN A 225 -36.87 105.40 17.40
N LEU A 226 -35.73 105.72 16.79
CA LEU A 226 -34.83 106.77 17.31
C LEU A 226 -34.31 107.72 16.21
N ALA A 227 -35.15 108.69 15.82
CA ALA A 227 -34.73 109.92 15.12
C ALA A 227 -35.82 111.03 15.25
N ALA A 228 -35.64 111.98 16.18
CA ALA A 228 -36.23 113.34 16.35
C ALA A 228 -36.30 113.71 17.86
N GLY A 229 -36.10 114.91 18.40
CA GLY A 229 -35.76 116.27 17.94
C GLY A 229 -35.16 117.04 19.15
N GLU A 230 -34.29 118.02 18.95
CA GLU A 230 -34.52 119.49 18.88
C GLU A 230 -34.49 120.27 20.22
N ASP A 231 -33.76 121.40 20.18
CA ASP A 231 -33.33 122.35 21.22
C ASP A 231 -34.41 123.36 21.69
N ILE A 232 -34.11 124.13 22.76
CA ILE A 232 -34.13 125.62 22.84
C ILE A 232 -34.38 126.16 24.28
N SER A 233 -33.45 126.97 24.82
CA SER A 233 -33.63 128.40 25.18
C SER A 233 -32.73 128.88 26.33
N PHE A 234 -31.92 129.90 26.01
CA PHE A 234 -31.01 130.65 26.88
C PHE A 234 -31.73 131.79 27.63
N ALA A 235 -31.06 132.31 28.68
CA ALA A 235 -31.16 133.66 29.23
C ALA A 235 -32.09 133.98 30.44
N LYS A 236 -32.04 133.16 31.50
CA LYS A 236 -31.91 133.66 32.90
C LYS A 236 -30.42 133.66 33.33
N GLN A 237 -29.53 133.89 32.36
CA GLN A 237 -28.08 133.57 32.37
C GLN A 237 -27.20 134.81 32.50
N LYS A 238 -27.24 135.51 33.63
CA LYS A 238 -26.11 136.41 33.93
C LYS A 238 -25.81 136.56 35.41
N GLU A 239 -26.82 136.38 36.26
CA GLU A 239 -26.66 136.47 37.72
C GLU A 239 -26.64 135.09 38.40
N SER A 240 -27.33 134.09 37.81
CA SER A 240 -27.08 132.68 38.13
C SER A 240 -25.66 132.25 37.74
N LEU A 241 -25.11 132.80 36.63
CA LEU A 241 -23.83 132.36 36.06
C LEU A 241 -22.61 132.59 36.98
N ILE A 242 -22.68 133.48 37.98
CA ILE A 242 -21.55 133.70 38.91
C ILE A 242 -21.61 132.71 40.08
N GLN A 243 -22.80 132.46 40.64
CA GLN A 243 -22.99 131.39 41.64
C GLN A 243 -22.93 129.98 41.03
N GLU A 244 -23.37 129.83 39.78
CA GLU A 244 -23.12 128.66 38.95
C GLU A 244 -21.64 128.56 38.63
N LYS A 245 -20.88 129.62 38.38
CA LYS A 245 -19.43 129.47 38.16
C LYS A 245 -18.72 128.91 39.39
N GLU A 246 -19.08 129.32 40.61
CA GLU A 246 -18.49 128.74 41.83
C GLU A 246 -19.00 127.32 42.13
N LYS A 247 -20.30 127.05 41.96
CA LYS A 247 -20.85 125.69 42.05
C LYS A 247 -20.28 124.77 40.97
N LEU A 248 -20.22 125.22 39.72
CA LEU A 248 -19.59 124.53 38.59
C LEU A 248 -18.09 124.40 38.79
N MET A 249 -17.38 125.31 39.47
CA MET A 249 -15.97 125.06 39.82
C MET A 249 -15.84 123.97 40.88
N SER A 250 -16.69 123.95 41.91
CA SER A 250 -16.71 122.86 42.91
C SER A 250 -17.19 121.53 42.32
N GLU A 251 -18.13 121.57 41.37
CA GLU A 251 -18.58 120.42 40.58
C GLU A 251 -17.51 120.00 39.60
N VAL A 252 -16.79 120.91 38.96
CA VAL A 252 -15.65 120.60 38.10
C VAL A 252 -14.50 120.01 38.90
N ASP A 253 -14.25 120.45 40.14
CA ASP A 253 -13.19 119.89 40.97
C ASP A 253 -13.57 118.53 41.57
N THR A 254 -14.84 118.34 41.96
CA THR A 254 -15.36 117.00 42.33
C THR A 254 -15.46 116.08 41.13
N LEU A 255 -15.82 116.58 39.94
CA LEU A 255 -15.80 115.84 38.68
C LEU A 255 -14.38 115.54 38.23
N LYS A 256 -13.39 116.42 38.46
CA LYS A 256 -11.96 116.15 38.21
C LYS A 256 -11.42 115.11 39.18
N GLN A 257 -11.79 115.15 40.47
CA GLN A 257 -11.45 114.09 41.42
C GLN A 257 -12.14 112.77 41.06
N ARG A 258 -13.39 112.81 40.61
CA ARG A 258 -14.12 111.64 40.10
C ARG A 258 -13.50 111.12 38.81
N LEU A 259 -13.07 111.99 37.89
CA LEU A 259 -12.33 111.64 36.68
C LEU A 259 -10.97 111.05 37.02
N LYS A 260 -10.28 111.58 38.02
CA LYS A 260 -9.00 111.03 38.50
C LYS A 260 -9.19 109.66 39.14
N ASN A 261 -10.21 109.47 39.95
CA ASN A 261 -10.54 108.18 40.56
C ASN A 261 -11.04 107.18 39.52
N MET A 262 -11.81 107.63 38.52
CA MET A 262 -12.20 106.81 37.37
C MET A 262 -11.01 106.48 36.48
N ALA A 263 -10.05 107.39 36.27
CA ALA A 263 -8.83 107.13 35.54
C ALA A 263 -7.93 106.11 36.25
N LEU A 264 -7.80 106.21 37.58
CA LEU A 264 -7.10 105.22 38.41
C LEU A 264 -7.83 103.87 38.38
N TYR A 265 -9.17 103.87 38.42
CA TYR A 265 -9.96 102.66 38.32
C TYR A 265 -9.86 102.02 36.92
N THR A 266 -9.84 102.82 35.85
CA THR A 266 -9.60 102.31 34.49
C THR A 266 -8.19 101.79 34.35
N GLU A 267 -7.18 102.42 34.94
CA GLU A 267 -5.80 101.92 34.93
C GLU A 267 -5.66 100.61 35.74
N GLU A 268 -6.36 100.47 36.87
CA GLU A 268 -6.45 99.21 37.61
C GLU A 268 -7.19 98.12 36.82
N LEU A 269 -8.27 98.46 36.12
CA LEU A 269 -8.98 97.53 35.24
C LEU A 269 -8.15 97.15 34.02
N GLU A 270 -7.37 98.06 33.44
CA GLU A 270 -6.42 97.76 32.36
C GLU A 270 -5.30 96.85 32.85
N LYS A 271 -4.76 97.09 34.05
CA LYS A 271 -3.79 96.19 34.68
C LYS A 271 -4.39 94.81 34.93
N ARG A 272 -5.58 94.71 35.51
CA ARG A 272 -6.27 93.41 35.70
C ARG A 272 -6.60 92.74 34.36
N GLY A 273 -6.99 93.51 33.34
CA GLY A 273 -7.22 93.03 31.98
C GLY A 273 -5.95 92.50 31.33
N SER A 274 -4.80 93.15 31.54
CA SER A 274 -3.49 92.70 31.04
C SER A 274 -3.02 91.42 31.75
N VAL A 275 -3.26 91.31 33.06
CA VAL A 275 -2.94 90.12 33.85
C VAL A 275 -3.85 88.95 33.44
N ALA A 276 -5.16 89.19 33.30
CA ALA A 276 -6.09 88.19 32.78
C ALA A 276 -5.73 87.79 31.33
N GLY A 277 -5.31 88.75 30.50
CA GLY A 277 -4.82 88.48 29.15
C GLY A 277 -3.56 87.64 29.12
N HIS A 278 -2.60 87.88 30.03
CA HIS A 278 -1.42 87.04 30.21
C HIS A 278 -1.78 85.64 30.67
N GLN A 279 -2.69 85.51 31.65
CA GLN A 279 -3.17 84.22 32.13
C GLN A 279 -3.90 83.45 31.03
N ILE A 280 -4.72 84.12 30.21
CA ILE A 280 -5.37 83.49 29.06
C ILE A 280 -4.32 83.02 28.06
N ALA A 281 -3.33 83.84 27.72
CA ALA A 281 -2.27 83.46 26.79
C ALA A 281 -1.44 82.27 27.30
N GLU A 282 -1.09 82.24 28.59
CA GLU A 282 -0.38 81.14 29.24
C GLU A 282 -1.22 79.86 29.26
N MET A 283 -2.52 79.96 29.55
CA MET A 283 -3.44 78.82 29.47
C MET A 283 -3.62 78.33 28.03
N GLN A 284 -3.61 79.24 27.05
CA GLN A 284 -3.69 78.90 25.63
C GLN A 284 -2.42 78.16 25.17
N GLU A 285 -1.23 78.63 25.57
CA GLU A 285 0.03 77.96 25.29
C GLU A 285 0.10 76.58 25.96
N ASN A 286 -0.37 76.46 27.21
CA ASN A 286 -0.47 75.17 27.90
C ASN A 286 -1.43 74.21 27.20
N ILE A 287 -2.58 74.69 26.70
CA ILE A 287 -3.52 73.89 25.91
C ILE A 287 -2.85 73.43 24.60
N ASP A 288 -2.14 74.31 23.90
CA ASP A 288 -1.44 73.95 22.65
C ASP A 288 -0.33 72.92 22.88
N VAL A 289 0.42 73.04 23.98
CA VAL A 289 1.41 72.05 24.40
C VAL A 289 0.74 70.71 24.70
N GLN A 290 -0.35 70.70 25.48
CA GLN A 290 -1.08 69.47 25.79
C GLN A 290 -1.72 68.83 24.55
N LEU A 291 -2.27 69.61 23.62
CA LEU A 291 -2.78 69.11 22.35
C LEU A 291 -1.65 68.50 21.50
N SER A 292 -0.47 69.12 21.49
CA SER A 292 0.72 68.58 20.82
C SER A 292 1.17 67.25 21.45
N GLU A 293 1.19 67.15 22.78
CA GLU A 293 1.50 65.93 23.52
C GLU A 293 0.48 64.81 23.27
N ILE A 294 -0.83 65.11 23.35
CA ILE A 294 -1.91 64.18 23.01
C ILE A 294 -1.76 63.69 21.56
N SER A 295 -1.40 64.57 20.62
CA SER A 295 -1.18 64.17 19.22
C SER A 295 0.03 63.26 19.02
N LYS A 296 1.10 63.43 19.83
CA LYS A 296 2.29 62.58 19.81
C LYS A 296 1.98 61.23 20.43
N GLU A 297 1.27 61.23 21.55
CA GLU A 297 0.85 60.03 22.25
C GLU A 297 -0.13 59.21 21.41
N ARG A 298 -1.11 59.84 20.77
CA ARG A 298 -2.03 59.18 19.83
C ARG A 298 -1.28 58.53 18.66
N ARG A 299 -0.22 59.16 18.14
CA ARG A 299 0.63 58.59 17.09
C ARG A 299 1.58 57.50 17.60
N ALA A 300 1.96 57.52 18.87
CA ALA A 300 2.71 56.44 19.50
C ALA A 300 1.80 55.22 19.73
N ARG A 301 0.59 55.47 20.26
CA ARG A 301 -0.46 54.47 20.45
C ARG A 301 -0.86 53.79 19.15
N GLN A 302 -1.14 54.55 18.09
CA GLN A 302 -1.48 53.97 16.78
C GLN A 302 -0.36 53.07 16.26
N ARG A 303 0.91 53.48 16.39
CA ARG A 303 2.04 52.63 15.98
C ARG A 303 2.14 51.36 16.81
N ALA A 304 1.91 51.44 18.11
CA ALA A 304 1.88 50.26 18.98
C ALA A 304 0.70 49.34 18.65
N GLU A 305 -0.48 49.89 18.32
CA GLU A 305 -1.65 49.13 17.88
C GLU A 305 -1.41 48.44 16.53
N ASP A 306 -0.80 49.15 15.57
CA ASP A 306 -0.41 48.58 14.28
C ASP A 306 0.66 47.47 14.45
N GLU A 307 1.64 47.66 15.34
CA GLU A 307 2.65 46.64 15.69
C GLU A 307 2.01 45.42 16.38
N ILE A 308 1.02 45.62 17.28
CA ILE A 308 0.28 44.52 17.90
C ILE A 308 -0.52 43.74 16.88
N LEU A 309 -1.19 44.41 15.93
CA LEU A 309 -1.95 43.75 14.86
C LEU A 309 -1.03 42.94 13.94
N GLN A 310 0.13 43.50 13.55
CA GLN A 310 1.13 42.77 12.77
C GLN A 310 1.65 41.53 13.53
N LEU A 311 1.97 41.68 14.82
CA LEU A 311 2.41 40.56 15.65
C LEU A 311 1.31 39.50 15.84
N GLN A 312 0.04 39.89 15.89
CA GLN A 312 -1.09 38.98 15.95
C GLN A 312 -1.27 38.21 14.63
N GLU A 313 -1.13 38.88 13.48
CA GLU A 313 -1.14 38.23 12.16
C GLU A 313 0.05 37.26 12.01
N GLU A 314 1.25 37.67 12.42
CA GLU A 314 2.42 36.80 12.44
C GLU A 314 2.22 35.59 13.36
N LEU A 315 1.64 35.78 14.55
CA LEU A 315 1.30 34.69 15.46
C LEU A 315 0.26 33.74 14.85
N ALA A 316 -0.74 34.26 14.14
CA ALA A 316 -1.76 33.47 13.46
C ALA A 316 -1.16 32.62 12.33
N VAL A 317 -0.26 33.20 11.53
CA VAL A 317 0.49 32.47 10.49
C VAL A 317 1.38 31.40 11.15
N LYS A 318 2.12 31.75 12.21
CA LYS A 318 2.98 30.79 12.92
C LYS A 318 2.21 29.66 13.61
N THR A 319 1.02 29.93 14.13
CA THR A 319 0.15 28.88 14.68
C THR A 319 -0.42 27.98 13.59
N SER A 320 -0.77 28.52 12.42
CA SER A 320 -1.16 27.73 11.25
C SER A 320 0.00 26.85 10.73
N ASP A 321 1.20 27.41 10.61
CA ASP A 321 2.43 26.68 10.25
C ASP A 321 2.73 25.56 11.27
N LEU A 322 2.59 25.83 12.57
CA LEU A 322 2.76 24.82 13.62
C LEU A 322 1.70 23.73 13.55
N GLN A 323 0.45 24.07 13.22
CA GLN A 323 -0.62 23.11 13.08
C GLN A 323 -0.39 22.19 11.88
N THR A 324 -0.03 22.74 10.72
CA THR A 324 0.32 21.96 9.52
C THR A 324 1.56 21.10 9.74
N ALA A 325 2.58 21.61 10.44
CA ALA A 325 3.75 20.84 10.84
C ALA A 325 3.37 19.69 11.79
N ASN A 326 2.50 19.93 12.77
CA ASN A 326 2.01 18.89 13.67
C ASN A 326 1.18 17.81 12.96
N GLU A 327 0.35 18.19 11.99
CA GLU A 327 -0.39 17.25 11.16
C GLU A 327 0.55 16.40 10.29
N SER A 328 1.59 17.02 9.72
CA SER A 328 2.66 16.32 8.99
C SER A 328 3.43 15.35 9.89
N ILE A 329 3.79 15.75 11.12
CA ILE A 329 4.46 14.89 12.10
C ILE A 329 3.55 13.71 12.48
N LYS A 330 2.26 13.93 12.70
CA LYS A 330 1.29 12.84 12.98
C LYS A 330 1.17 11.88 11.81
N ALA A 331 1.12 12.39 10.57
CA ALA A 331 1.09 11.58 9.37
C ALA A 331 2.39 10.76 9.20
N ALA A 332 3.54 11.39 9.46
CA ALA A 332 4.85 10.73 9.44
C ALA A 332 4.94 9.63 10.51
N ALA A 333 4.49 9.90 11.74
CA ALA A 333 4.44 8.91 12.82
C ALA A 333 3.54 7.72 12.47
N ALA A 334 2.36 7.97 11.88
CA ALA A 334 1.47 6.92 11.42
C ALA A 334 2.10 6.08 10.29
N ASN A 335 2.86 6.71 9.40
CA ASN A 335 3.61 6.00 8.35
C ASN A 335 4.76 5.17 8.92
N VAL A 336 5.48 5.68 9.92
CA VAL A 336 6.52 4.91 10.64
C VAL A 336 5.92 3.65 11.26
N ILE A 337 4.79 3.76 11.96
CA ILE A 337 4.11 2.60 12.57
C ILE A 337 3.70 1.58 11.51
N LYS A 338 3.18 2.02 10.35
CA LYS A 338 2.85 1.12 9.22
C LYS A 338 4.08 0.45 8.62
N LEU A 339 5.18 1.18 8.49
CA LEU A 339 6.44 0.64 7.99
C LEU A 339 7.04 -0.36 8.98
N GLU A 340 6.98 -0.08 10.28
CA GLU A 340 7.41 -0.99 11.34
C GLU A 340 6.57 -2.27 11.36
N SER A 341 5.24 -2.18 11.20
CA SER A 341 4.38 -3.37 11.11
C SER A 341 4.70 -4.20 9.86
N SER A 342 4.87 -3.54 8.71
CA SER A 342 5.26 -4.22 7.47
C SER A 342 6.64 -4.88 7.58
N LEU A 343 7.60 -4.22 8.23
CA LEU A 343 8.95 -4.76 8.44
C LEU A 343 8.91 -5.95 9.40
N LYS A 344 8.03 -5.93 10.43
CA LYS A 344 7.80 -7.07 11.32
C LYS A 344 7.16 -8.25 10.59
N GLU A 345 6.18 -8.02 9.73
CA GLU A 345 5.57 -9.06 8.88
C GLU A 345 6.57 -9.65 7.89
N GLN A 346 7.39 -8.81 7.24
CA GLN A 346 8.45 -9.26 6.34
C GLN A 346 9.50 -10.07 7.09
N ARG A 347 9.91 -9.67 8.31
CA ARG A 347 10.81 -10.46 9.16
C ARG A 347 10.26 -11.85 9.48
N ILE A 348 8.99 -11.93 9.89
CA ILE A 348 8.32 -13.20 10.17
C ILE A 348 8.24 -14.06 8.91
N SER A 349 7.95 -13.46 7.76
CA SER A 349 7.95 -14.14 6.47
C SER A 349 9.34 -14.69 6.11
N THR A 350 10.39 -13.88 6.24
CA THR A 350 11.77 -14.32 6.00
C THR A 350 12.21 -15.42 6.94
N GLU A 351 11.81 -15.40 8.22
CA GLU A 351 12.09 -16.51 9.15
C GLU A 351 11.36 -17.80 8.78
N LYS A 352 10.12 -17.71 8.30
CA LYS A 352 9.37 -18.88 7.78
C LYS A 352 10.04 -19.46 6.54
N MET A 353 10.40 -18.60 5.58
CA MET A 353 11.13 -19.00 4.37
C MET A 353 12.49 -19.60 4.72
N GLN A 354 13.22 -19.04 5.69
CA GLN A 354 14.48 -19.59 6.15
C GLN A 354 14.31 -20.97 6.82
N LYS A 355 13.24 -21.17 7.60
CA LYS A 355 12.91 -22.49 8.17
C LYS A 355 12.54 -23.49 7.08
N GLU A 356 11.84 -23.08 6.03
CA GLU A 356 11.54 -23.94 4.87
C GLU A 356 12.78 -24.28 4.06
N ILE A 357 13.66 -23.30 3.80
CA ILE A 357 14.96 -23.51 3.15
C ILE A 357 15.80 -24.50 3.96
N ASN A 358 15.86 -24.35 5.28
CA ASN A 358 16.58 -25.28 6.15
C ASN A 358 15.97 -26.70 6.09
N LYS A 359 14.63 -26.82 6.11
CA LYS A 359 13.95 -28.12 5.94
C LYS A 359 14.23 -28.75 4.58
N LEU A 360 14.20 -27.97 3.50
CA LEU A 360 14.52 -28.43 2.15
C LEU A 360 15.99 -28.80 2.01
N SER A 361 16.90 -28.06 2.66
CA SER A 361 18.33 -28.38 2.71
C SER A 361 18.60 -29.71 3.41
N VAL A 362 17.93 -29.98 4.54
CA VAL A 362 18.04 -31.27 5.24
C VAL A 362 17.46 -32.39 4.39
N LYS A 363 16.31 -32.18 3.74
CA LYS A 363 15.74 -33.17 2.80
C LYS A 363 16.66 -33.43 1.62
N LYS A 364 17.29 -32.39 1.06
CA LYS A 364 18.27 -32.51 -0.02
C LYS A 364 19.46 -33.34 0.43
N LEU A 365 20.01 -33.06 1.60
CA LEU A 365 21.14 -33.82 2.16
C LEU A 365 20.79 -35.31 2.34
N ASN A 366 19.59 -35.59 2.85
CA ASN A 366 19.12 -36.97 3.02
C ASN A 366 18.93 -37.68 1.66
N LEU A 367 18.36 -36.99 0.66
CA LEU A 367 18.22 -37.54 -0.68
C LEU A 367 19.57 -37.76 -1.38
N GLU A 368 20.56 -36.89 -1.15
CA GLU A 368 21.94 -37.07 -1.61
C GLU A 368 22.56 -38.32 -0.95
N THR A 369 22.39 -38.51 0.36
CA THR A 369 22.86 -39.73 1.03
C THR A 369 22.13 -40.99 0.56
N ASP A 370 20.82 -40.92 0.28
CA ASP A 370 20.05 -42.05 -0.24
C ASP A 370 20.47 -42.39 -1.68
N LEU A 371 20.77 -41.38 -2.50
CA LEU A 371 21.34 -41.57 -3.85
C LEU A 371 22.72 -42.22 -3.79
N GLU A 372 23.58 -41.78 -2.88
CA GLU A 372 24.91 -42.34 -2.71
C GLU A 372 24.84 -43.79 -2.19
N ASN A 373 23.91 -44.09 -1.28
CA ASN A 373 23.62 -45.45 -0.84
C ASN A 373 23.08 -46.32 -1.99
N ALA A 374 22.15 -45.80 -2.81
CA ALA A 374 21.63 -46.51 -3.97
C ALA A 374 22.72 -46.76 -5.03
N ASN A 375 23.60 -45.79 -5.28
CA ASN A 375 24.75 -45.95 -6.18
C ASN A 375 25.72 -47.01 -5.65
N ASN A 376 26.06 -46.99 -4.37
CA ASN A 376 26.88 -48.04 -3.75
C ASN A 376 26.23 -49.43 -3.88
N GLN A 377 24.89 -49.50 -3.79
CA GLN A 377 24.15 -50.74 -3.95
C GLN A 377 24.14 -51.21 -5.42
N ILE A 378 23.99 -50.30 -6.38
CA ILE A 378 24.14 -50.56 -7.82
C ILE A 378 25.55 -51.08 -8.11
N ASP A 379 26.61 -50.42 -7.63
CA ASP A 379 28.00 -50.86 -7.82
C ASP A 379 28.25 -52.27 -7.25
N SER A 380 27.61 -52.60 -6.12
CA SER A 380 27.71 -53.94 -5.53
C SER A 380 27.01 -55.00 -6.40
N LEU A 381 25.82 -54.67 -6.93
CA LEU A 381 25.07 -55.53 -7.83
C LEU A 381 25.76 -55.68 -9.18
N GLU A 382 26.38 -54.63 -9.71
CA GLU A 382 27.18 -54.67 -10.93
C GLU A 382 28.36 -55.62 -10.78
N LYS A 383 29.08 -55.56 -9.66
CA LYS A 383 30.15 -56.52 -9.33
C LYS A 383 29.62 -57.96 -9.25
N GLU A 384 28.51 -58.19 -8.57
CA GLU A 384 27.88 -59.52 -8.50
C GLU A 384 27.43 -60.02 -9.88
N THR A 385 26.86 -59.16 -10.72
CA THR A 385 26.48 -59.53 -12.10
C THR A 385 27.70 -59.82 -12.95
N ALA A 386 28.78 -59.06 -12.84
CA ALA A 386 30.04 -59.32 -13.56
C ALA A 386 30.68 -60.65 -13.14
N GLU A 387 30.62 -60.98 -11.85
CA GLU A 387 31.05 -62.29 -11.32
C GLU A 387 30.17 -63.43 -11.85
N LYS A 388 28.84 -63.29 -11.80
CA LYS A 388 27.92 -64.29 -12.35
C LYS A 388 28.06 -64.44 -13.87
N GLU A 389 28.30 -63.36 -14.60
CA GLU A 389 28.61 -63.41 -16.04
C GLU A 389 29.92 -64.15 -16.31
N LYS A 390 30.94 -63.97 -15.46
CA LYS A 390 32.18 -64.75 -15.54
C LYS A 390 31.90 -66.24 -15.32
N TYR A 391 31.13 -66.61 -14.29
CA TYR A 391 30.71 -68.00 -14.07
C TYR A 391 29.90 -68.58 -15.24
N ILE A 392 29.01 -67.79 -15.84
CA ILE A 392 28.24 -68.21 -17.03
C ILE A 392 29.16 -68.35 -18.25
N ARG A 393 30.13 -67.45 -18.45
CA ARG A 393 31.14 -67.57 -19.53
C ARG A 393 31.97 -68.84 -19.37
N ASP A 394 32.47 -69.10 -18.16
CA ASP A 394 33.24 -70.31 -17.86
C ASP A 394 32.39 -71.58 -18.06
N GLY A 395 31.12 -71.54 -17.61
CA GLY A 395 30.13 -72.59 -17.86
C GLY A 395 29.80 -72.81 -19.35
N ARG A 396 29.77 -71.76 -20.16
CA ARG A 396 29.59 -71.88 -21.62
C ARG A 396 30.80 -72.51 -22.29
N VAL A 397 32.01 -72.16 -21.85
CA VAL A 397 33.25 -72.76 -22.37
C VAL A 397 33.31 -74.25 -22.05
N THR A 398 32.94 -74.65 -20.82
CA THR A 398 32.88 -76.08 -20.45
C THR A 398 31.77 -76.81 -21.21
N MET A 399 30.58 -76.22 -21.34
CA MET A 399 29.49 -76.78 -22.15
C MET A 399 29.88 -76.97 -23.62
N ASN A 400 30.60 -76.03 -24.22
CA ASN A 400 31.10 -76.16 -25.59
C ASN A 400 32.15 -77.28 -25.72
N ARG A 401 33.08 -77.40 -24.76
CA ARG A 401 34.03 -78.54 -24.72
C ARG A 401 33.30 -79.89 -24.62
N MET A 402 32.30 -79.99 -23.75
CA MET A 402 31.50 -81.20 -23.60
C MET A 402 30.68 -81.49 -24.88
N ARG A 403 30.16 -80.46 -25.56
CA ARG A 403 29.46 -80.61 -26.85
C ARG A 403 30.39 -81.10 -27.96
N ASP A 404 31.63 -80.62 -28.00
CA ASP A 404 32.65 -81.08 -28.95
C ASP A 404 33.06 -82.52 -28.66
N GLU A 405 33.22 -82.89 -27.38
CA GLU A 405 33.45 -84.28 -26.97
C GLU A 405 32.29 -85.20 -27.34
N ILE A 406 31.04 -84.78 -27.09
CA ILE A 406 29.85 -85.53 -27.51
C ILE A 406 29.82 -85.70 -29.03
N SER A 407 30.19 -84.68 -29.80
CA SER A 407 30.24 -84.73 -31.26
C SER A 407 31.32 -85.69 -31.77
N LYS A 408 32.51 -85.70 -31.13
CA LYS A 408 33.55 -86.70 -31.38
C LYS A 408 33.08 -88.11 -31.06
N ARG A 409 32.46 -88.33 -29.90
CA ARG A 409 31.89 -89.63 -29.50
C ARG A 409 30.78 -90.09 -30.44
N LYS A 410 29.95 -89.19 -30.95
CA LYS A 410 28.94 -89.50 -31.98
C LYS A 410 29.60 -89.93 -33.30
N ALA A 411 30.63 -89.22 -33.78
CA ALA A 411 31.36 -89.58 -34.98
C ALA A 411 32.08 -90.95 -34.84
N GLU A 412 32.68 -91.22 -33.67
CA GLU A 412 33.25 -92.53 -33.33
C GLU A 412 32.18 -93.63 -33.33
N ARG A 413 31.00 -93.36 -32.77
CA ARG A 413 29.86 -94.28 -32.76
C ARG A 413 29.32 -94.56 -34.16
N GLU A 414 29.22 -93.56 -35.03
CA GLU A 414 28.78 -93.74 -36.42
C GLU A 414 29.81 -94.49 -37.26
N SER A 415 31.10 -94.21 -37.06
CA SER A 415 32.22 -94.94 -37.66
C SER A 415 32.19 -96.42 -37.29
N THR A 416 32.05 -96.73 -35.99
CA THR A 416 31.94 -98.10 -35.50
C THR A 416 30.67 -98.78 -35.98
N MET A 417 29.52 -98.10 -36.02
CA MET A 417 28.26 -98.64 -36.54
C MET A 417 28.35 -98.99 -38.03
N LYS A 418 28.98 -98.14 -38.85
CA LYS A 418 29.25 -98.46 -40.27
C LYS A 418 30.17 -99.67 -40.43
N ARG A 419 31.15 -99.83 -39.53
CA ARG A 419 32.04 -101.00 -39.51
C ARG A 419 31.29 -102.27 -39.11
N LEU A 420 30.37 -102.16 -38.15
CA LEU A 420 29.52 -103.25 -37.69
C LEU A 420 28.51 -103.68 -38.77
N GLN A 421 27.91 -102.74 -39.49
CA GLN A 421 27.07 -103.05 -40.67
C GLN A 421 27.84 -103.74 -41.80
N LYS A 422 29.10 -103.36 -42.06
CA LYS A 422 29.94 -104.08 -43.02
C LYS A 422 30.21 -105.52 -42.57
N LEU A 423 30.53 -105.71 -41.30
CA LEU A 423 30.74 -107.04 -40.71
C LEU A 423 29.45 -107.87 -40.70
N GLU A 424 28.28 -107.26 -40.47
CA GLU A 424 26.98 -107.95 -40.56
C GLU A 424 26.64 -108.39 -41.99
N LEU A 425 26.95 -107.57 -43.00
CA LEU A 425 26.81 -107.95 -44.42
C LEU A 425 27.77 -109.07 -44.80
N GLU A 426 29.02 -109.01 -44.35
CA GLU A 426 30.00 -110.09 -44.53
C GLU A 426 29.54 -111.38 -43.85
N ARG A 427 29.05 -111.30 -42.60
CA ARG A 427 28.49 -112.44 -41.85
C ARG A 427 27.28 -113.03 -42.55
N SER A 428 26.36 -112.21 -43.06
CA SER A 428 25.20 -112.67 -43.82
C SER A 428 25.61 -113.37 -45.12
N SER A 429 26.63 -112.85 -45.83
CA SER A 429 27.16 -113.52 -47.02
C SER A 429 27.82 -114.86 -46.69
N GLN A 430 28.54 -114.96 -45.57
CA GLN A 430 29.16 -116.19 -45.09
C GLN A 430 28.11 -117.20 -44.60
N GLU A 431 27.05 -116.74 -43.93
CA GLU A 431 25.90 -117.57 -43.56
C GLU A 431 25.16 -118.12 -44.78
N GLN A 432 25.03 -117.31 -45.85
CA GLN A 432 24.47 -117.74 -47.13
C GLN A 432 25.36 -118.80 -47.79
N GLN A 433 26.68 -118.59 -47.82
CA GLN A 433 27.65 -119.57 -48.31
C GLN A 433 27.64 -120.87 -47.48
N LEU A 434 27.45 -120.78 -46.15
CA LEU A 434 27.28 -121.94 -45.27
C LEU A 434 25.98 -122.70 -45.58
N LYS A 435 24.87 -122.01 -45.85
CA LYS A 435 23.62 -122.64 -46.30
C LYS A 435 23.77 -123.32 -47.66
N ASP A 436 24.48 -122.70 -48.59
CA ASP A 436 24.76 -123.29 -49.91
C ASP A 436 25.67 -124.52 -49.81
N MET A 437 26.67 -124.50 -48.92
CA MET A 437 27.52 -125.67 -48.64
C MET A 437 26.75 -126.76 -47.86
N SER A 438 25.84 -126.38 -46.97
CA SER A 438 24.96 -127.31 -46.26
C SER A 438 23.94 -127.98 -47.19
N THR A 439 23.37 -127.25 -48.16
CA THR A 439 22.49 -127.84 -49.18
C THR A 439 23.26 -128.77 -50.11
N LYS A 440 24.49 -128.41 -50.52
CA LYS A 440 25.39 -129.31 -51.27
C LYS A 440 25.79 -130.55 -50.48
N ALA A 441 25.98 -130.44 -49.16
CA ALA A 441 26.24 -131.58 -48.28
C ALA A 441 25.00 -132.49 -48.16
N ARG A 442 23.79 -131.93 -48.05
CA ARG A 442 22.53 -132.69 -48.06
C ARG A 442 22.28 -133.42 -49.37
N THR A 443 22.62 -132.82 -50.52
CA THR A 443 22.50 -133.52 -51.81
C THR A 443 23.51 -134.66 -51.92
N ALA A 444 24.74 -134.49 -51.41
CA ALA A 444 25.73 -135.57 -51.34
C ALA A 444 25.35 -136.68 -50.34
N GLU A 445 24.69 -136.34 -49.22
CA GLU A 445 24.06 -137.31 -48.30
C GLU A 445 22.93 -138.10 -48.96
N HIS A 446 22.09 -137.44 -49.77
CA HIS A 446 21.04 -138.14 -50.53
C HIS A 446 21.61 -139.06 -51.61
N GLU A 447 22.72 -138.70 -52.27
CA GLU A 447 23.43 -139.58 -53.21
C GLU A 447 24.05 -140.80 -52.50
N THR A 448 24.60 -140.65 -51.29
CA THR A 448 25.13 -141.78 -50.50
C THR A 448 24.03 -142.68 -49.91
N ILE A 449 22.84 -142.15 -49.61
CA ILE A 449 21.66 -142.95 -49.22
C ILE A 449 21.08 -143.71 -50.43
N ALA A 450 21.10 -143.12 -51.64
CA ALA A 450 20.68 -143.80 -52.86
C ALA A 450 21.60 -144.99 -53.21
N PHE A 451 22.93 -144.85 -53.03
CA PHE A 451 23.88 -145.96 -53.21
C PHE A 451 23.75 -147.06 -52.14
N ARG A 452 23.36 -146.72 -50.90
CA ARG A 452 23.05 -147.72 -49.86
C ARG A 452 21.76 -148.50 -50.14
N LYS A 453 20.79 -147.90 -50.84
CA LYS A 453 19.52 -148.56 -51.23
C LYS A 453 19.70 -149.52 -52.43
N GLN A 454 20.55 -149.16 -53.40
CA GLN A 454 20.93 -150.06 -54.51
C GLN A 454 21.72 -151.30 -54.07
N LEU A 455 22.40 -151.28 -52.92
CA LEU A 455 23.13 -152.44 -52.38
C LEU A 455 22.22 -153.42 -51.62
N ALA A 456 21.09 -152.95 -51.07
CA ALA A 456 20.13 -153.76 -50.31
C ALA A 456 19.10 -154.47 -51.22
N ASP A 457 18.74 -153.86 -52.35
CA ASP A 457 17.81 -154.44 -53.33
C ASP A 457 18.41 -155.66 -54.08
N LYS A 458 19.75 -155.81 -54.08
CA LYS A 458 20.46 -156.97 -54.65
C LYS A 458 20.46 -158.22 -53.75
N THR A 459 20.08 -158.11 -52.48
CA THR A 459 20.02 -159.24 -51.52
C THR A 459 18.62 -159.82 -51.30
N LEU A 460 17.58 -159.24 -51.91
CA LEU A 460 16.20 -159.74 -51.84
C LEU A 460 15.72 -160.37 -53.17
N GLU A 461 16.54 -160.33 -54.22
CA GLU A 461 16.25 -160.81 -55.57
C GLU A 461 16.54 -162.31 -55.77
N THR A 462 17.11 -163.01 -54.78
CA THR A 462 17.54 -164.42 -54.89
C THR A 462 16.68 -165.48 -54.18
N ASP A 463 15.73 -165.14 -53.30
CA ASP A 463 14.95 -166.17 -52.55
C ASP A 463 13.42 -166.14 -52.77
N ILE A 464 12.87 -165.21 -53.57
CA ILE A 464 11.44 -165.17 -53.95
C ILE A 464 11.28 -165.35 -55.48
N LEU A 465 12.17 -166.17 -56.07
CA LEU A 465 12.04 -166.72 -57.42
C LEU A 465 11.79 -168.25 -57.40
N THR A 466 11.14 -168.74 -56.34
CA THR A 466 10.47 -170.04 -56.37
C THR A 466 9.02 -169.93 -55.89
N ARG A 467 8.18 -169.55 -56.86
CA ARG A 467 6.80 -170.01 -57.08
C ARG A 467 5.66 -169.07 -56.67
N GLU A 468 5.53 -168.00 -57.44
CA GLU A 468 4.21 -167.61 -57.96
C GLU A 468 4.25 -167.60 -59.50
N LYS A 469 4.03 -168.80 -60.08
CA LYS A 469 3.62 -168.96 -61.47
C LYS A 469 2.28 -169.70 -61.47
N THR A 470 1.24 -168.90 -61.28
CA THR A 470 -0.19 -169.19 -61.40
C THR A 470 -0.55 -169.70 -62.79
N ILE A 471 -0.72 -171.01 -62.99
CA ILE A 471 -1.21 -171.54 -64.27
C ILE A 471 -2.10 -172.77 -64.06
N LEU A 472 -3.39 -172.58 -64.40
CA LEU A 472 -4.37 -173.58 -64.92
C LEU A 472 -4.85 -174.66 -63.94
N ALA A 473 -6.09 -175.12 -63.94
CA ALA A 473 -7.34 -174.75 -64.58
C ALA A 473 -8.38 -175.66 -63.91
N ARG A 474 -9.54 -175.12 -63.56
CA ARG A 474 -10.68 -175.92 -63.11
C ARG A 474 -11.21 -176.74 -64.29
N THR A 475 -11.03 -178.05 -64.29
CA THR A 475 -11.97 -178.99 -64.90
C THR A 475 -11.74 -180.40 -64.38
N LYS A 476 -12.87 -181.01 -63.97
CA LYS A 476 -13.23 -182.42 -64.11
C LYS A 476 -12.58 -183.38 -63.09
N GLU A 477 -13.27 -183.71 -61.99
CA GLU A 477 -14.35 -184.72 -61.92
C GLU A 477 -13.79 -186.13 -61.85
N THR A 478 -14.43 -186.93 -60.99
CA THR A 478 -14.35 -188.40 -60.90
C THR A 478 -13.03 -188.97 -60.38
N LEU A 479 -12.97 -189.89 -59.43
CA LEU A 479 -13.95 -190.77 -58.79
C LEU A 479 -13.24 -191.23 -57.49
N GLY A 480 -13.94 -191.67 -56.45
CA GLY A 480 -14.48 -193.02 -56.52
C GLY A 480 -13.36 -194.05 -56.71
N ASP A 481 -12.39 -194.03 -55.81
CA ASP A 481 -11.39 -195.07 -55.54
C ASP A 481 -10.80 -194.72 -54.16
N GLN A 482 -11.05 -195.33 -53.01
CA GLN A 482 -11.33 -196.71 -52.67
C GLN A 482 -11.76 -196.75 -51.18
N ILE A 483 -13.02 -197.08 -50.89
CA ILE A 483 -13.28 -198.18 -49.94
C ILE A 483 -13.60 -199.39 -50.81
N LYS A 484 -12.63 -199.77 -51.66
CA LYS A 484 -12.48 -201.07 -52.33
C LYS A 484 -10.99 -201.42 -52.50
N ARG A 485 -10.17 -201.04 -51.53
CA ARG A 485 -9.55 -202.08 -50.69
C ARG A 485 -10.51 -202.28 -49.53
N LEU A 486 -11.33 -203.32 -49.65
CA LEU A 486 -11.30 -204.44 -48.70
C LEU A 486 -11.86 -204.04 -47.32
N ASN A 487 -13.18 -204.01 -47.12
CA ASN A 487 -13.98 -205.20 -46.83
C ASN A 487 -13.39 -206.54 -47.30
N HIS A 488 -13.08 -207.39 -46.32
CA HIS A 488 -13.51 -208.79 -46.34
C HIS A 488 -14.77 -208.90 -47.21
N GLU A 489 -14.56 -209.46 -48.40
CA GLU A 489 -15.29 -209.23 -49.63
C GLU A 489 -16.79 -209.08 -49.43
N ILE A 490 -17.37 -207.98 -49.94
CA ILE A 490 -18.78 -208.02 -50.31
C ILE A 490 -18.85 -208.64 -51.70
N MET A 491 -19.65 -209.71 -51.78
CA MET A 491 -20.21 -210.36 -52.98
C MET A 491 -19.44 -211.52 -53.59
N VAL A 492 -19.28 -212.55 -52.76
CA VAL A 492 -19.67 -213.93 -53.11
C VAL A 492 -20.52 -214.37 -51.91
N CYS A 493 -21.83 -214.53 -51.88
CA CYS A 493 -22.82 -214.87 -52.88
C CYS A 493 -24.21 -214.66 -52.26
N GLU A 494 -25.04 -213.77 -52.81
CA GLU A 494 -26.51 -213.89 -52.66
C GLU A 494 -27.14 -214.71 -53.81
N TYR A 495 -26.37 -215.60 -54.46
CA TYR A 495 -26.91 -216.53 -55.47
C TYR A 495 -26.86 -218.02 -55.07
N SER A 496 -26.62 -218.30 -53.77
CA SER A 496 -27.17 -219.51 -53.16
C SER A 496 -28.50 -219.15 -52.45
N ARG A 497 -29.55 -218.86 -53.24
CA ARG A 497 -30.51 -219.91 -53.64
C ARG A 497 -31.27 -220.38 -52.39
N ARG A 498 -32.45 -219.84 -52.07
CA ARG A 498 -33.73 -220.34 -52.64
C ARG A 498 -33.76 -221.85 -52.89
N LYS A 499 -33.24 -222.62 -51.93
CA LYS A 499 -33.56 -224.02 -51.64
C LYS A 499 -33.34 -224.32 -50.15
N VAL A 500 -33.65 -223.35 -49.30
CA VAL A 500 -34.27 -223.65 -47.99
C VAL A 500 -35.72 -223.14 -47.98
N GLU A 501 -36.29 -222.92 -49.16
CA GLU A 501 -37.75 -222.88 -49.40
C GLU A 501 -38.40 -224.28 -49.29
N HIS A 502 -37.81 -225.20 -48.50
CA HIS A 502 -38.49 -226.44 -48.09
C HIS A 502 -38.30 -226.82 -46.61
N GLU A 503 -37.84 -225.88 -45.78
CA GLU A 503 -38.13 -225.89 -44.34
C GLU A 503 -38.98 -224.63 -44.03
N LEU A 504 -40.07 -224.33 -44.75
CA LEU A 504 -41.34 -225.04 -44.74
C LEU A 504 -41.65 -225.74 -43.39
N ASP A 505 -42.68 -225.22 -42.74
CA ASP A 505 -43.47 -225.81 -41.64
C ASP A 505 -43.06 -225.57 -40.17
N SER A 506 -41.97 -224.85 -39.88
CA SER A 506 -41.66 -224.41 -38.51
C SER A 506 -42.02 -222.94 -38.21
N SER A 507 -41.80 -222.02 -39.15
CA SER A 507 -42.00 -220.57 -38.94
C SER A 507 -43.47 -220.12 -38.85
N LEU A 508 -44.40 -221.08 -38.91
CA LEU A 508 -45.81 -220.92 -38.55
C LEU A 508 -46.05 -220.56 -37.06
N ARG A 509 -44.99 -220.30 -36.26
CA ARG A 509 -45.11 -219.77 -34.88
C ARG A 509 -44.71 -218.30 -34.69
N ASN A 510 -43.98 -217.67 -35.61
CA ASN A 510 -43.40 -216.33 -35.37
C ASN A 510 -44.20 -215.14 -35.93
N ILE A 511 -45.37 -215.38 -36.51
CA ILE A 511 -46.22 -214.28 -37.05
C ILE A 511 -46.99 -213.55 -35.92
N ILE A 512 -47.05 -214.09 -34.71
CA ILE A 512 -47.75 -213.46 -33.57
C ILE A 512 -46.89 -212.35 -32.91
N ASP A 513 -45.56 -212.37 -33.04
CA ASP A 513 -44.68 -211.41 -32.35
C ASP A 513 -44.45 -210.09 -33.09
N ILE A 514 -44.72 -210.02 -34.40
CA ILE A 514 -44.43 -208.81 -35.20
C ILE A 514 -45.48 -207.70 -34.98
N GLN A 515 -46.67 -208.02 -34.44
CA GLN A 515 -47.68 -207.00 -34.11
C GLN A 515 -47.39 -206.22 -32.81
N SER A 516 -46.39 -206.64 -32.01
CA SER A 516 -46.04 -206.01 -30.73
C SER A 516 -45.07 -204.81 -30.87
N HIS A 517 -44.14 -204.84 -31.84
CA HIS A 517 -43.08 -203.82 -31.91
C HIS A 517 -43.45 -202.53 -32.67
N LEU A 518 -44.50 -202.53 -33.49
CA LEU A 518 -44.86 -201.35 -34.29
C LEU A 518 -45.44 -200.19 -33.44
N ALA A 519 -46.04 -200.49 -32.29
CA ALA A 519 -46.63 -199.48 -31.40
C ALA A 519 -45.61 -198.66 -30.58
N VAL A 520 -44.35 -199.14 -30.45
CA VAL A 520 -43.31 -198.45 -29.66
C VAL A 520 -42.62 -197.36 -30.47
N VAL A 521 -42.45 -197.56 -31.78
CA VAL A 521 -41.72 -196.62 -32.64
C VAL A 521 -42.55 -195.36 -32.97
N GLU A 522 -43.88 -195.47 -33.05
CA GLU A 522 -44.75 -194.30 -33.26
C GLU A 522 -44.73 -193.33 -32.08
N LYS A 523 -44.52 -193.83 -30.85
CA LYS A 523 -44.50 -193.02 -29.63
C LYS A 523 -43.20 -192.22 -29.44
N GLU A 524 -42.10 -192.68 -30.03
CA GLU A 524 -40.79 -192.02 -29.97
C GLU A 524 -40.70 -190.80 -30.92
N ARG A 525 -41.37 -190.88 -32.09
CA ARG A 525 -41.41 -189.79 -33.09
C ARG A 525 -42.08 -188.52 -32.54
N ASP A 526 -43.22 -188.66 -31.89
CA ASP A 526 -44.01 -187.49 -31.44
C ASP A 526 -43.32 -186.73 -30.30
N LYS A 527 -42.46 -187.40 -29.54
CA LYS A 527 -41.66 -186.78 -28.47
C LYS A 527 -40.60 -185.81 -29.00
N HIS A 528 -39.99 -186.12 -30.15
CA HIS A 528 -38.93 -185.30 -30.76
C HIS A 528 -39.50 -184.09 -31.52
N SER A 529 -40.73 -184.16 -32.02
CA SER A 529 -41.39 -183.00 -32.65
C SER A 529 -41.73 -181.90 -31.64
N MET A 530 -42.16 -182.28 -30.43
CA MET A 530 -42.52 -181.32 -29.37
C MET A 530 -41.29 -180.56 -28.82
N THR A 531 -40.13 -181.20 -28.72
CA THR A 531 -38.90 -180.54 -28.24
C THR A 531 -38.35 -179.51 -29.24
N ALA A 532 -38.43 -179.77 -30.54
CA ALA A 532 -38.04 -178.82 -31.58
C ALA A 532 -38.91 -177.54 -31.57
N GLN A 533 -40.23 -177.69 -31.40
CA GLN A 533 -41.16 -176.56 -31.36
C GLN A 533 -40.97 -175.67 -30.11
N HIS A 534 -40.64 -176.27 -28.97
CA HIS A 534 -40.33 -175.51 -27.75
C HIS A 534 -39.06 -174.65 -27.89
N LEU A 535 -38.00 -175.20 -28.51
CA LEU A 535 -36.74 -174.46 -28.73
C LEU A 535 -36.94 -173.28 -29.70
N ALA A 536 -37.76 -173.43 -30.74
CA ALA A 536 -38.08 -172.36 -31.67
C ALA A 536 -38.79 -171.16 -30.97
N GLN A 537 -39.76 -171.43 -30.10
CA GLN A 537 -40.47 -170.39 -29.34
C GLN A 537 -39.55 -169.64 -28.35
N GLN A 538 -38.54 -170.30 -27.79
CA GLN A 538 -37.55 -169.63 -26.92
C GLN A 538 -36.65 -168.67 -27.69
N MET A 539 -36.20 -169.04 -28.90
CA MET A 539 -35.38 -168.15 -29.74
C MET A 539 -36.13 -166.86 -30.10
N GLU A 540 -37.41 -166.95 -30.45
CA GLU A 540 -38.21 -165.78 -30.84
C GLU A 540 -38.43 -164.80 -29.67
N LYS A 541 -38.58 -165.31 -28.44
CA LYS A 541 -38.61 -164.48 -27.23
C LYS A 541 -37.29 -163.73 -27.01
N TYR A 542 -36.14 -164.39 -27.19
CA TYR A 542 -34.84 -163.73 -27.02
C TYR A 542 -34.58 -162.66 -28.09
N ILE A 543 -34.94 -162.91 -29.36
CA ILE A 543 -34.82 -161.92 -30.43
C ILE A 543 -35.67 -160.68 -30.12
N SER A 544 -36.89 -160.89 -29.60
CA SER A 544 -37.79 -159.79 -29.22
C SER A 544 -37.21 -158.95 -28.07
N GLN A 545 -36.59 -159.59 -27.07
CA GLN A 545 -35.90 -158.86 -25.98
C GLN A 545 -34.70 -158.04 -26.46
N VAL A 546 -33.89 -158.59 -27.37
CA VAL A 546 -32.73 -157.86 -27.93
C VAL A 546 -33.19 -156.61 -28.69
N LYS A 547 -34.25 -156.71 -29.49
CA LYS A 547 -34.83 -155.55 -30.20
C LYS A 547 -35.30 -154.47 -29.21
N LEU A 548 -35.97 -154.87 -28.12
CA LEU A 548 -36.44 -153.93 -27.09
C LEU A 548 -35.26 -153.20 -26.43
N LYS A 549 -34.19 -153.92 -26.08
CA LYS A 549 -32.96 -153.34 -25.50
C LYS A 549 -32.25 -152.41 -26.47
N GLN A 550 -32.24 -152.70 -27.77
CA GLN A 550 -31.66 -151.83 -28.78
C GLN A 550 -32.40 -150.47 -28.88
N VAL A 551 -33.74 -150.49 -28.75
CA VAL A 551 -34.55 -149.26 -28.72
C VAL A 551 -34.24 -148.44 -27.47
N GLU A 552 -34.14 -149.05 -26.29
CA GLU A 552 -33.73 -148.37 -25.04
C GLU A 552 -32.34 -147.72 -25.16
N ILE A 553 -31.36 -148.41 -25.75
CA ILE A 553 -30.02 -147.84 -25.97
C ILE A 553 -30.08 -146.61 -26.87
N SER A 554 -30.90 -146.65 -27.94
CA SER A 554 -31.05 -145.51 -28.85
C SER A 554 -31.68 -144.28 -28.18
N SER A 555 -32.68 -144.49 -27.30
CA SER A 555 -33.33 -143.41 -26.58
C SER A 555 -32.38 -142.78 -25.54
N TYR A 556 -31.57 -143.59 -24.83
CA TYR A 556 -30.57 -143.06 -23.90
C TYR A 556 -29.46 -142.27 -24.59
N LYS A 557 -28.96 -142.72 -25.74
CA LYS A 557 -27.98 -141.96 -26.54
C LYS A 557 -28.52 -140.60 -26.97
N LYS A 558 -29.78 -140.54 -27.41
CA LYS A 558 -30.43 -139.27 -27.78
C LYS A 558 -30.53 -138.31 -26.60
N ARG A 559 -30.96 -138.78 -25.42
CA ARG A 559 -30.98 -137.95 -24.20
C ARG A 559 -29.60 -137.45 -23.79
N MET A 560 -28.55 -138.24 -24.00
CA MET A 560 -27.18 -137.84 -23.67
C MET A 560 -26.71 -136.67 -24.54
N VAL A 561 -26.95 -136.75 -25.86
CA VAL A 561 -26.63 -135.66 -26.80
C VAL A 561 -27.43 -134.39 -26.49
N GLU A 562 -28.72 -134.53 -26.16
CA GLU A 562 -29.55 -133.39 -25.76
C GLU A 562 -29.06 -132.74 -24.44
N ALA A 563 -28.57 -133.54 -23.49
CA ALA A 563 -28.00 -133.02 -22.25
C ALA A 563 -26.65 -132.31 -22.48
N GLU A 564 -25.77 -132.87 -23.32
CA GLU A 564 -24.50 -132.23 -23.70
C GLU A 564 -24.71 -130.91 -24.45
N ALA A 565 -25.69 -130.85 -25.36
CA ALA A 565 -26.04 -129.63 -26.05
C ALA A 565 -26.51 -128.53 -25.09
N LYS A 566 -27.36 -128.88 -24.12
CA LYS A 566 -27.82 -127.95 -23.06
C LYS A 566 -26.66 -127.48 -22.18
N TYR A 567 -25.74 -128.37 -21.81
CA TYR A 567 -24.57 -128.02 -21.03
C TYR A 567 -23.68 -127.00 -21.76
N ARG A 568 -23.36 -127.23 -23.04
CA ARG A 568 -22.57 -126.28 -23.84
C ARG A 568 -23.26 -124.93 -23.99
N GLN A 569 -24.58 -124.90 -24.19
CA GLN A 569 -25.34 -123.65 -24.24
C GLN A 569 -25.21 -122.84 -22.94
N GLN A 570 -25.32 -123.50 -21.79
CA GLN A 570 -25.14 -122.84 -20.48
C GLN A 570 -23.70 -122.35 -20.25
N GLN A 571 -22.69 -123.13 -20.66
CA GLN A 571 -21.30 -122.72 -20.57
C GLN A 571 -21.04 -121.43 -21.39
N ASN A 572 -21.53 -121.39 -22.64
CA ASN A 572 -21.37 -120.22 -23.50
C ASN A 572 -22.07 -118.99 -22.90
N LEU A 573 -23.28 -119.14 -22.35
CA LEU A 573 -24.00 -118.06 -21.66
C LEU A 573 -23.21 -117.52 -20.46
N PHE A 574 -22.61 -118.41 -19.67
CA PHE A 574 -21.79 -117.99 -18.54
C PHE A 574 -20.52 -117.25 -18.96
N GLU A 575 -19.85 -117.71 -20.03
CA GLU A 575 -18.68 -117.04 -20.60
C GLU A 575 -19.04 -115.65 -21.14
N MET A 576 -20.18 -115.48 -21.81
CA MET A 576 -20.69 -114.17 -22.25
C MET A 576 -20.99 -113.25 -21.06
N LEU A 577 -21.73 -113.72 -20.05
CA LEU A 577 -22.02 -112.92 -18.86
C LEU A 577 -20.76 -112.51 -18.10
N ARG A 578 -19.74 -113.37 -18.07
CA ARG A 578 -18.43 -113.05 -17.47
C ARG A 578 -17.70 -112.00 -18.28
N ALA A 579 -17.75 -112.07 -19.61
CA ALA A 579 -17.17 -111.05 -20.50
C ALA A 579 -17.88 -109.69 -20.33
N GLU A 580 -19.21 -109.67 -20.26
CA GLU A 580 -20.02 -108.47 -20.02
C GLU A 580 -19.74 -107.85 -18.65
N ARG A 581 -19.70 -108.67 -17.58
CA ARG A 581 -19.31 -108.22 -16.24
C ARG A 581 -17.92 -107.57 -16.25
N ASN A 582 -16.95 -108.19 -16.91
CA ASN A 582 -15.60 -107.66 -17.00
C ASN A 582 -15.55 -106.36 -17.81
N ALA A 583 -16.34 -106.23 -18.87
CA ALA A 583 -16.45 -105.00 -19.66
C ALA A 583 -17.09 -103.85 -18.86
N CYS A 584 -18.18 -104.13 -18.14
CA CYS A 584 -18.81 -103.16 -17.25
C CYS A 584 -17.89 -102.74 -16.11
N SER A 585 -17.13 -103.69 -15.51
CA SER A 585 -16.16 -103.37 -14.47
C SER A 585 -15.04 -102.45 -14.98
N LYS A 586 -14.53 -102.68 -16.19
CA LYS A 586 -13.54 -101.79 -16.82
C LYS A 586 -14.11 -100.41 -17.10
N SER A 587 -15.33 -100.35 -17.65
CA SER A 587 -16.01 -99.08 -17.91
C SER A 587 -16.26 -98.30 -16.62
N LEU A 588 -16.58 -98.99 -15.52
CA LEU A 588 -16.75 -98.37 -14.21
C LEU A 588 -15.43 -97.82 -13.66
N THR A 589 -14.33 -98.55 -13.77
CA THR A 589 -13.00 -98.05 -13.35
C THR A 589 -12.55 -96.85 -14.18
N GLU A 590 -12.74 -96.90 -15.50
CA GLU A 590 -12.42 -95.78 -16.39
C GLU A 590 -13.26 -94.53 -16.07
N ALA A 591 -14.55 -94.70 -15.78
CA ALA A 591 -15.41 -93.61 -15.33
C ALA A 591 -14.96 -93.04 -13.98
N HIS A 592 -14.53 -93.90 -13.05
CA HIS A 592 -14.01 -93.48 -11.75
C HIS A 592 -12.70 -92.68 -11.88
N ASP A 593 -11.77 -93.14 -12.71
CA ASP A 593 -10.52 -92.44 -13.02
C ASP A 593 -10.82 -91.08 -13.66
N LYS A 594 -11.79 -91.02 -14.58
CA LYS A 594 -12.24 -89.75 -15.20
C LYS A 594 -12.81 -88.77 -14.18
N ILE A 595 -13.63 -89.26 -13.25
CA ILE A 595 -14.18 -88.43 -12.17
C ILE A 595 -13.04 -87.92 -11.28
N GLN A 596 -12.06 -88.75 -10.96
CA GLN A 596 -10.92 -88.35 -10.14
C GLN A 596 -10.04 -87.31 -10.84
N GLU A 597 -9.77 -87.46 -12.14
CA GLU A 597 -9.09 -86.45 -12.95
C GLU A 597 -9.85 -85.12 -12.94
N LEU A 598 -11.17 -85.14 -13.12
CA LEU A 598 -12.01 -83.94 -13.10
C LEU A 598 -12.02 -83.29 -11.72
N LYS A 599 -12.07 -84.07 -10.63
CA LYS A 599 -11.92 -83.54 -9.26
C LYS A 599 -10.56 -82.89 -9.03
N ASN A 600 -9.48 -83.49 -9.52
CA ASN A 600 -8.14 -82.92 -9.43
C ASN A 600 -8.04 -81.61 -10.23
N LYS A 601 -8.59 -81.57 -11.46
CA LYS A 601 -8.67 -80.35 -12.28
C LYS A 601 -9.48 -79.25 -11.60
N LEU A 602 -10.62 -79.60 -10.99
CA LEU A 602 -11.47 -78.65 -10.26
C LEU A 602 -10.72 -78.08 -9.04
N LYS A 603 -9.97 -78.89 -8.31
CA LYS A 603 -9.10 -78.40 -7.22
C LYS A 603 -8.03 -77.43 -7.72
N VAL A 604 -7.35 -77.75 -8.82
CA VAL A 604 -6.34 -76.84 -9.41
C VAL A 604 -6.97 -75.52 -9.84
N LEU A 605 -8.11 -75.57 -10.54
CA LEU A 605 -8.84 -74.37 -10.95
C LEU A 605 -9.35 -73.57 -9.75
N SER A 606 -9.82 -74.22 -8.69
CA SER A 606 -10.24 -73.55 -7.46
C SER A 606 -9.07 -72.81 -6.80
N ASN A 607 -7.89 -73.43 -6.72
CA ASN A 607 -6.70 -72.79 -6.19
C ASN A 607 -6.25 -71.60 -7.08
N GLN A 608 -6.32 -71.74 -8.40
CA GLN A 608 -6.05 -70.64 -9.33
C GLN A 608 -7.04 -69.49 -9.16
N ILE A 609 -8.33 -69.78 -8.95
CA ILE A 609 -9.34 -68.76 -8.68
C ILE A 609 -9.01 -68.01 -7.38
N GLU A 610 -8.63 -68.71 -6.31
CA GLU A 610 -8.27 -68.02 -5.06
C GLU A 610 -6.98 -67.20 -5.19
N GLN A 611 -5.97 -67.72 -5.89
CA GLN A 611 -4.77 -66.93 -6.18
C GLN A 611 -5.09 -65.67 -6.98
N LEU A 612 -5.94 -65.78 -8.01
CA LEU A 612 -6.39 -64.62 -8.79
C LEU A 612 -7.21 -63.64 -7.95
N LYS A 613 -8.03 -64.12 -7.00
CA LYS A 613 -8.77 -63.24 -6.09
C LYS A 613 -7.83 -62.50 -5.14
N GLU A 614 -6.83 -63.16 -4.57
CA GLU A 614 -5.80 -62.52 -3.75
C GLU A 614 -5.01 -61.47 -4.56
N ASP A 615 -4.64 -61.79 -5.80
CA ASP A 615 -4.00 -60.83 -6.72
C ASP A 615 -4.92 -59.64 -7.01
N VAL A 616 -6.22 -59.85 -7.22
CA VAL A 616 -7.19 -58.74 -7.39
C VAL A 616 -7.26 -57.89 -6.13
N VAL A 617 -7.41 -58.48 -4.94
CA VAL A 617 -7.49 -57.73 -3.68
C VAL A 617 -6.22 -56.94 -3.40
N THR A 618 -5.04 -57.51 -3.66
CA THR A 618 -3.76 -56.80 -3.49
C THR A 618 -3.62 -55.65 -4.49
N LYS A 619 -4.06 -55.85 -5.74
CA LYS A 619 -4.08 -54.80 -6.77
C LYS A 619 -5.08 -53.69 -6.47
N GLU A 620 -6.27 -54.01 -5.98
CA GLU A 620 -7.24 -53.03 -5.49
C GLU A 620 -6.67 -52.21 -4.33
N GLY A 621 -6.02 -52.87 -3.36
CA GLY A 621 -5.32 -52.20 -2.27
C GLY A 621 -4.20 -51.26 -2.75
N GLN A 622 -3.43 -51.67 -3.77
CA GLN A 622 -2.44 -50.81 -4.42
C GLN A 622 -3.09 -49.63 -5.14
N LEU A 623 -4.18 -49.85 -5.87
CA LEU A 623 -4.91 -48.82 -6.61
C LEU A 623 -5.46 -47.74 -5.67
N VAL A 624 -6.03 -48.13 -4.52
CA VAL A 624 -6.55 -47.18 -3.52
C VAL A 624 -5.41 -46.34 -2.92
N LYS A 625 -4.24 -46.94 -2.67
CA LYS A 625 -3.06 -46.20 -2.19
C LYS A 625 -2.58 -45.19 -3.23
N GLU A 626 -2.50 -45.59 -4.50
CA GLU A 626 -2.15 -44.70 -5.62
C GLU A 626 -3.18 -43.57 -5.79
N GLN A 627 -4.48 -43.87 -5.70
CA GLN A 627 -5.53 -42.84 -5.73
C GLN A 627 -5.41 -41.84 -4.57
N PHE A 628 -5.06 -42.30 -3.37
CA PHE A 628 -4.84 -41.42 -2.23
C PHE A 628 -3.64 -40.49 -2.46
N ILE A 629 -2.53 -41.03 -2.96
CA ILE A 629 -1.33 -40.25 -3.32
C ILE A 629 -1.67 -39.26 -4.43
N HIS A 630 -2.39 -39.68 -5.47
CA HIS A 630 -2.83 -38.82 -6.56
C HIS A 630 -3.68 -37.65 -6.06
N ASN A 631 -4.68 -37.91 -5.22
CA ASN A 631 -5.52 -36.86 -4.64
C ASN A 631 -4.73 -35.88 -3.78
N LYS A 632 -3.73 -36.37 -3.03
CA LYS A 632 -2.83 -35.52 -2.25
C LYS A 632 -1.99 -34.62 -3.18
N LEU A 633 -1.40 -35.20 -4.22
CA LEU A 633 -0.62 -34.47 -5.22
C LEU A 633 -1.48 -33.47 -6.00
N GLU A 634 -2.75 -33.78 -6.31
CA GLU A 634 -3.66 -32.85 -6.95
C GLU A 634 -3.98 -31.64 -6.06
N LYS A 635 -4.19 -31.86 -4.75
CA LYS A 635 -4.39 -30.77 -3.80
C LYS A 635 -3.15 -29.89 -3.68
N GLU A 636 -1.97 -30.49 -3.60
CA GLU A 636 -0.69 -29.76 -3.60
C GLU A 636 -0.49 -28.99 -4.91
N ARG A 637 -0.81 -29.59 -6.06
CA ARG A 637 -0.77 -28.93 -7.38
C ARG A 637 -1.69 -27.71 -7.42
N GLU A 638 -2.92 -27.82 -6.93
CA GLU A 638 -3.87 -26.71 -6.96
C GLU A 638 -3.48 -25.61 -5.97
N ALA A 639 -2.95 -25.96 -4.79
CA ALA A 639 -2.37 -25.00 -3.85
C ALA A 639 -1.20 -24.21 -4.47
N LEU A 640 -0.23 -24.91 -5.06
CA LEU A 640 0.90 -24.29 -5.76
C LEU A 640 0.46 -23.41 -6.94
N LYS A 641 -0.62 -23.77 -7.63
CA LYS A 641 -1.19 -22.98 -8.72
C LYS A 641 -1.82 -21.68 -8.22
N VAL A 642 -2.49 -21.70 -7.07
CA VAL A 642 -3.03 -20.50 -6.42
C VAL A 642 -1.89 -19.60 -5.95
N GLU A 643 -0.87 -20.14 -5.29
CA GLU A 643 0.32 -19.39 -4.87
C GLU A 643 1.03 -18.75 -6.07
N LEU A 644 1.24 -19.52 -7.15
CA LEU A 644 1.83 -19.00 -8.38
C LEU A 644 1.01 -17.85 -8.99
N GLN A 645 -0.33 -17.93 -8.95
CA GLN A 645 -1.19 -16.84 -9.42
C GLN A 645 -1.09 -15.61 -8.50
N SER A 646 -1.04 -15.79 -7.18
CA SER A 646 -0.83 -14.69 -6.23
C SER A 646 0.50 -13.98 -6.49
N SER A 647 1.61 -14.74 -6.54
CA SER A 647 2.92 -14.17 -6.80
C SER A 647 3.03 -13.50 -8.18
N ARG A 648 2.34 -14.01 -9.21
CA ARG A 648 2.26 -13.34 -10.52
C ARG A 648 1.53 -12.01 -10.45
N LYS A 649 0.45 -11.93 -9.66
CA LYS A 649 -0.30 -10.69 -9.45
C LYS A 649 0.54 -9.67 -8.69
N GLU A 650 1.17 -10.08 -7.60
CA GLU A 650 2.10 -9.25 -6.82
C GLU A 650 3.25 -8.72 -7.69
N ALA A 651 3.87 -9.58 -8.51
CA ALA A 651 4.91 -9.17 -9.44
C ALA A 651 4.42 -8.18 -10.50
N SER A 652 3.16 -8.31 -10.95
CA SER A 652 2.54 -7.35 -11.87
C SER A 652 2.25 -6.01 -11.20
N ASP A 653 1.75 -6.03 -9.96
CA ASP A 653 1.47 -4.82 -9.19
C ASP A 653 2.76 -4.04 -8.87
N LEU A 654 3.81 -4.74 -8.43
CA LEU A 654 5.15 -4.16 -8.22
C LEU A 654 5.73 -3.57 -9.50
N LYS A 655 5.56 -4.23 -10.65
CA LYS A 655 6.00 -3.68 -11.96
C LYS A 655 5.28 -2.38 -12.30
N ARG A 656 3.96 -2.29 -12.02
CA ARG A 656 3.18 -1.07 -12.24
C ARG A 656 3.64 0.06 -11.32
N GLU A 657 3.92 -0.24 -10.06
CA GLU A 657 4.44 0.72 -9.09
C GLU A 657 5.83 1.24 -9.49
N ILE A 658 6.73 0.35 -9.93
CA ILE A 658 8.04 0.74 -10.47
C ILE A 658 7.89 1.67 -11.68
N GLU A 659 6.95 1.41 -12.57
CA GLU A 659 6.73 2.27 -13.74
C GLU A 659 6.18 3.65 -13.34
N SER A 660 5.30 3.71 -12.35
CA SER A 660 4.81 4.98 -11.77
C SER A 660 5.97 5.78 -11.15
N MET A 661 6.81 5.12 -10.34
CA MET A 661 7.98 5.74 -9.71
C MET A 661 8.97 6.26 -10.75
N LYS A 662 9.18 5.54 -11.86
CA LYS A 662 10.05 6.01 -12.97
C LYS A 662 9.49 7.25 -13.68
N GLN A 663 8.17 7.34 -13.82
CA GLN A 663 7.53 8.53 -14.41
C GLN A 663 7.67 9.74 -13.50
N GLU A 664 7.52 9.56 -12.20
CA GLU A 664 7.74 10.59 -11.19
C GLU A 664 9.22 11.02 -11.15
N GLU A 665 10.15 10.08 -11.17
CA GLU A 665 11.59 10.34 -11.27
C GLU A 665 11.91 11.20 -12.51
N LYS A 666 11.33 10.86 -13.66
CA LYS A 666 11.51 11.65 -14.90
C LYS A 666 10.94 13.06 -14.77
N SER A 667 9.79 13.23 -14.10
CA SER A 667 9.20 14.53 -13.83
C SER A 667 10.11 15.38 -12.92
N LEU A 668 10.59 14.81 -11.82
CA LEU A 668 11.50 15.47 -10.88
C LEU A 668 12.82 15.85 -11.57
N ARG A 669 13.39 14.97 -12.40
CA ARG A 669 14.58 15.29 -13.21
C ARG A 669 14.37 16.49 -14.13
N GLN A 670 13.19 16.63 -14.73
CA GLN A 670 12.87 17.81 -15.55
C GLN A 670 12.75 19.10 -14.70
N VAL A 671 12.18 19.01 -13.50
CA VAL A 671 12.10 20.16 -12.58
C VAL A 671 13.50 20.59 -12.16
N ILE A 672 14.38 19.64 -11.81
CA ILE A 672 15.78 19.92 -11.47
C ILE A 672 16.48 20.61 -12.65
N GLN A 673 16.35 20.10 -13.87
CA GLN A 673 16.97 20.69 -15.04
C GLN A 673 16.51 22.14 -15.31
N ARG A 674 15.22 22.44 -15.07
CA ARG A 674 14.70 23.81 -15.15
C ARG A 674 15.30 24.69 -14.07
N ALA A 675 15.33 24.22 -12.82
CA ALA A 675 15.93 24.96 -11.71
C ALA A 675 17.43 25.23 -11.94
N GLU A 676 18.19 24.27 -12.45
CA GLU A 676 19.60 24.45 -12.82
C GLU A 676 19.77 25.51 -13.91
N SER A 677 18.86 25.53 -14.89
CA SER A 677 18.85 26.54 -15.96
C SER A 677 18.53 27.94 -15.41
N ASP A 678 17.63 28.03 -14.44
CA ASP A 678 17.26 29.30 -13.77
C ASP A 678 18.40 29.80 -12.88
N ILE A 679 19.04 28.91 -12.11
CA ILE A 679 20.27 29.22 -11.37
C ILE A 679 21.35 29.74 -12.31
N GLY A 680 21.53 29.10 -13.47
CA GLY A 680 22.47 29.55 -14.50
C GLY A 680 22.14 30.95 -15.05
N ARG A 681 20.85 31.30 -15.17
CA ARG A 681 20.41 32.65 -15.56
C ARG A 681 20.69 33.67 -14.47
N HIS A 682 20.27 33.39 -13.23
CA HIS A 682 20.48 34.29 -12.10
C HIS A 682 21.96 34.56 -11.81
N LYS A 683 22.84 33.57 -12.00
CA LYS A 683 24.30 33.80 -11.91
C LYS A 683 24.79 34.83 -12.92
N LYS A 684 24.33 34.74 -14.18
CA LYS A 684 24.69 35.73 -15.21
C LYS A 684 24.12 37.11 -14.90
N ASP A 685 22.90 37.17 -14.38
CA ASP A 685 22.30 38.44 -13.97
C ASP A 685 23.12 39.07 -12.83
N ILE A 686 23.53 38.30 -11.83
CA ILE A 686 24.42 38.78 -10.75
C ILE A 686 25.76 39.25 -11.31
N GLU A 687 26.37 38.52 -12.25
CA GLU A 687 27.61 38.97 -12.91
C GLU A 687 27.41 40.30 -13.65
N ASN A 688 26.27 40.48 -14.33
CA ASN A 688 25.93 41.75 -14.99
C ASN A 688 25.76 42.88 -13.98
N VAL A 689 25.01 42.64 -12.89
CA VAL A 689 24.85 43.59 -11.76
C VAL A 689 26.20 44.04 -11.22
N MET A 690 27.08 43.07 -10.99
CA MET A 690 28.43 43.33 -10.46
C MET A 690 29.24 44.17 -11.45
N ASN A 691 29.18 43.87 -12.74
CA ASN A 691 29.84 44.65 -13.77
C ASN A 691 29.30 46.09 -13.84
N GLU A 692 27.98 46.28 -13.77
CA GLU A 692 27.35 47.61 -13.74
C GLU A 692 27.76 48.39 -12.50
N ARG A 693 27.72 47.76 -11.33
CA ARG A 693 28.22 48.33 -10.07
C ARG A 693 29.68 48.77 -10.19
N ASP A 694 30.54 47.96 -10.80
CA ASP A 694 31.97 48.27 -10.92
C ASP A 694 32.23 49.42 -11.90
N ILE A 695 31.46 49.49 -13.00
CA ILE A 695 31.48 50.63 -13.93
C ILE A 695 31.03 51.91 -13.22
N LEU A 696 29.90 51.86 -12.50
CA LEU A 696 29.38 53.00 -11.75
C LEU A 696 30.33 53.42 -10.63
N GLY A 697 30.92 52.46 -9.93
CA GLY A 697 31.96 52.69 -8.92
C GLY A 697 33.15 53.43 -9.51
N THR A 698 33.64 52.99 -10.68
CA THR A 698 34.73 53.66 -11.39
C THR A 698 34.35 55.09 -11.82
N GLN A 699 33.13 55.29 -12.33
CA GLN A 699 32.65 56.63 -12.70
C GLN A 699 32.53 57.57 -11.50
N LEU A 700 32.05 57.05 -10.37
CA LEU A 700 31.88 57.82 -9.14
C LEU A 700 33.24 58.27 -8.57
N VAL A 701 34.24 57.39 -8.58
CA VAL A 701 35.63 57.75 -8.22
C VAL A 701 36.14 58.87 -9.13
N ARG A 702 36.03 58.72 -10.45
CA ARG A 702 36.45 59.77 -11.42
C ARG A 702 35.77 61.12 -11.16
N ARG A 703 34.47 61.11 -10.85
CA ARG A 703 33.71 62.34 -10.54
C ARG A 703 34.12 62.94 -9.20
N ASN A 704 34.47 62.12 -8.21
CA ASN A 704 35.00 62.58 -6.94
C ASN A 704 36.39 63.23 -7.10
N ASP A 705 37.26 62.64 -7.92
CA ASP A 705 38.56 63.22 -8.27
C ASP A 705 38.39 64.57 -8.98
N GLU A 706 37.45 64.66 -9.93
CA GLU A 706 37.11 65.91 -10.60
C GLU A 706 36.59 66.97 -9.61
N LEU A 707 35.67 66.61 -8.71
CA LEU A 707 35.17 67.51 -7.68
C LEU A 707 36.31 68.00 -6.76
N SER A 708 37.19 67.10 -6.35
CA SER A 708 38.36 67.43 -5.52
C SER A 708 39.29 68.41 -6.24
N LEU A 709 39.52 68.20 -7.54
CA LEU A 709 40.27 69.13 -8.37
C LEU A 709 39.58 70.50 -8.46
N GLN A 710 38.26 70.56 -8.63
CA GLN A 710 37.51 71.83 -8.64
C GLN A 710 37.58 72.55 -7.30
N TYR A 711 37.46 71.83 -6.17
CA TYR A 711 37.63 72.43 -4.85
C TYR A 711 39.03 73.01 -4.65
N SER A 712 40.07 72.29 -5.08
CA SER A 712 41.44 72.80 -5.07
C SER A 712 41.57 74.07 -5.92
N ARG A 713 41.00 74.08 -7.13
CA ARG A 713 40.97 75.24 -8.01
C ARG A 713 40.27 76.44 -7.37
N ILE A 714 39.09 76.25 -6.78
CA ILE A 714 38.35 77.30 -6.07
C ILE A 714 39.18 77.84 -4.91
N LYS A 715 39.84 76.97 -4.14
CA LYS A 715 40.69 77.38 -3.02
C LYS A 715 41.84 78.27 -3.48
N VAL A 716 42.52 77.92 -4.58
CA VAL A 716 43.61 78.73 -5.17
C VAL A 716 43.08 80.07 -5.70
N LEU A 717 41.94 80.07 -6.39
CA LEU A 717 41.32 81.29 -6.90
C LEU A 717 40.88 82.22 -5.76
N HIS A 718 40.28 81.66 -4.70
CA HIS A 718 39.88 82.41 -3.52
C HIS A 718 41.09 83.04 -2.81
N GLY A 719 42.18 82.28 -2.62
CA GLY A 719 43.42 82.82 -2.06
C GLY A 719 44.07 83.90 -2.93
N THR A 720 43.89 83.83 -4.25
CA THR A 720 44.36 84.87 -5.18
C THR A 720 43.48 86.12 -5.11
N LEU A 721 42.16 85.95 -5.04
CA LEU A 721 41.21 87.04 -4.86
C LEU A 721 41.43 87.77 -3.54
N GLN A 722 41.62 87.04 -2.44
CA GLN A 722 41.88 87.63 -1.12
C GLN A 722 43.18 88.45 -1.12
N ARG A 723 44.26 87.93 -1.72
CA ARG A 723 45.51 88.69 -1.90
C ARG A 723 45.29 89.96 -2.73
N GLY A 724 44.55 89.85 -3.84
CA GLY A 724 44.19 91.00 -4.68
C GLY A 724 43.35 92.04 -3.94
N GLN A 725 42.42 91.60 -3.09
CA GLN A 725 41.60 92.48 -2.25
C GLN A 725 42.43 93.23 -1.21
N VAL A 726 43.37 92.55 -0.55
CA VAL A 726 44.30 93.19 0.39
C VAL A 726 45.14 94.25 -0.32
N GLN A 727 45.76 93.90 -1.45
CA GLN A 727 46.55 94.84 -2.26
C GLN A 727 45.71 96.03 -2.74
N TYR A 728 44.47 95.81 -3.18
CA TYR A 728 43.57 96.89 -3.57
C TYR A 728 43.25 97.83 -2.41
N ASN A 729 42.98 97.29 -1.22
CA ASN A 729 42.74 98.10 -0.02
C ASN A 729 43.98 98.91 0.39
N GLU A 730 45.18 98.33 0.30
CA GLU A 730 46.43 99.07 0.50
C GLU A 730 46.53 100.26 -0.46
N ARG A 731 46.23 100.06 -1.76
CA ARG A 731 46.21 101.16 -2.74
C ARG A 731 45.14 102.21 -2.44
N LEU A 732 43.98 101.82 -1.93
CA LEU A 732 42.97 102.78 -1.48
C LEU A 732 43.46 103.62 -0.31
N GLU A 733 44.19 103.03 0.64
CA GLU A 733 44.78 103.78 1.75
C GLU A 733 45.92 104.70 1.26
N ASP A 734 46.79 104.23 0.36
CA ASP A 734 47.80 105.07 -0.29
C ASP A 734 47.16 106.30 -0.94
N ILE A 735 46.08 106.10 -1.72
CA ILE A 735 45.33 107.18 -2.37
C ILE A 735 44.73 108.13 -1.32
N ARG A 736 44.21 107.60 -0.21
CA ARG A 736 43.65 108.39 0.89
C ARG A 736 44.72 109.26 1.55
N LEU A 737 45.89 108.70 1.85
CA LEU A 737 47.03 109.41 2.41
C LEU A 737 47.53 110.51 1.44
N LEU A 738 47.68 110.20 0.15
CA LEU A 738 48.05 111.18 -0.86
C LEU A 738 47.01 112.31 -0.96
N LYS A 739 45.72 112.00 -0.89
CA LYS A 739 44.66 113.03 -0.86
C LYS A 739 44.76 113.93 0.38
N LEU A 740 45.13 113.39 1.54
CA LEU A 740 45.38 114.18 2.75
C LEU A 740 46.61 115.07 2.60
N GLU A 741 47.71 114.57 2.04
CA GLU A 741 48.91 115.35 1.79
C GLU A 741 48.63 116.48 0.78
N VAL A 742 47.89 116.21 -0.30
CA VAL A 742 47.45 117.24 -1.25
C VAL A 742 46.62 118.32 -0.55
N LYS A 743 45.73 117.95 0.37
CA LYS A 743 44.95 118.93 1.15
C LYS A 743 45.87 119.77 2.05
N LYS A 744 46.81 119.14 2.76
CA LYS A 744 47.79 119.81 3.61
C LYS A 744 48.64 120.81 2.82
N LEU A 745 49.23 120.37 1.70
CA LEU A 745 50.01 121.24 0.82
C LEU A 745 49.18 122.40 0.25
N ARG A 746 47.90 122.17 -0.08
CA ARG A 746 46.98 123.26 -0.49
C ARG A 746 46.73 124.26 0.63
N THR A 747 46.54 123.80 1.87
CA THR A 747 46.36 124.70 3.03
C THR A 747 47.64 125.47 3.34
N GLU A 748 48.82 124.83 3.28
CA GLU A 748 50.11 125.49 3.46
C GLU A 748 50.34 126.56 2.38
N LYS A 749 50.08 126.23 1.11
CA LYS A 749 50.12 127.22 0.02
C LYS A 749 49.21 128.41 0.29
N ALA A 750 47.96 128.17 0.73
CA ALA A 750 47.02 129.25 1.02
C ALA A 750 47.49 130.14 2.19
N LEU A 751 48.07 129.55 3.25
CA LEU A 751 48.66 130.29 4.37
C LEU A 751 49.87 131.10 3.93
N LEU A 752 50.76 130.54 3.11
CA LEU A 752 51.91 131.26 2.55
C LEU A 752 51.49 132.44 1.68
N ILE A 753 50.44 132.28 0.84
CA ILE A 753 49.88 133.40 0.05
C ILE A 753 49.37 134.51 0.97
N LYS A 754 48.63 134.17 2.04
CA LYS A 754 48.19 135.16 3.04
C LYS A 754 49.37 135.83 3.74
N ASN A 755 50.43 135.07 4.07
CA ASN A 755 51.63 135.63 4.68
C ASN A 755 52.35 136.61 3.74
N ILE A 756 52.41 136.32 2.43
CA ILE A 756 52.95 137.24 1.42
C ILE A 756 52.10 138.52 1.34
N GLN A 757 50.77 138.40 1.38
CA GLN A 757 49.87 139.56 1.43
C GLN A 757 50.11 140.41 2.69
N ASN A 758 50.17 139.78 3.86
CA ASN A 758 50.50 140.47 5.12
C ASN A 758 51.87 141.17 5.04
N MET A 759 52.89 140.51 4.48
CA MET A 759 54.20 141.14 4.27
C MET A 759 54.12 142.37 3.38
N SER A 760 53.24 142.37 2.36
CA SER A 760 53.03 143.55 1.52
C SER A 760 52.36 144.70 2.28
N ASP A 761 51.43 144.40 3.20
CA ASP A 761 50.79 145.41 4.04
C ASP A 761 51.74 145.94 5.12
N LEU A 762 52.54 145.08 5.76
CA LEU A 762 53.62 145.53 6.67
C LEU A 762 54.63 146.41 5.94
N ARG A 763 54.96 146.14 4.67
CA ARG A 763 55.83 147.02 3.89
C ARG A 763 55.20 148.40 3.67
N LYS A 764 53.88 148.48 3.43
CA LYS A 764 53.17 149.77 3.35
C LYS A 764 53.16 150.47 4.70
N GLU A 765 52.93 149.74 5.78
CA GLU A 765 52.93 150.30 7.14
C GLU A 765 54.33 150.83 7.52
N VAL A 766 55.40 150.11 7.19
CA VAL A 766 56.78 150.63 7.33
C VAL A 766 57.00 151.88 6.48
N PHE A 767 56.44 151.95 5.28
CA PHE A 767 56.52 153.17 4.46
C PHE A 767 55.76 154.33 5.10
N HIS A 768 54.54 154.10 5.61
CA HIS A 768 53.75 155.10 6.33
C HIS A 768 54.45 155.56 7.62
N LEU A 769 54.97 154.63 8.43
CA LEU A 769 55.73 154.97 9.63
C LEU A 769 57.01 155.74 9.31
N ASN A 770 57.70 155.45 8.20
CA ASN A 770 58.83 156.27 7.77
C ASN A 770 58.38 157.66 7.33
N HIS A 771 57.24 157.77 6.63
CA HIS A 771 56.65 159.06 6.28
C HIS A 771 56.27 159.85 7.54
N ASP A 772 55.58 159.23 8.49
CA ASP A 772 55.19 159.82 9.77
C ASP A 772 56.41 160.20 10.61
N LEU A 773 57.46 159.38 10.61
CA LEU A 773 58.74 159.72 11.25
C LEU A 773 59.35 160.97 10.60
N THR A 774 59.30 161.10 9.28
CA THR A 774 59.79 162.30 8.60
C THR A 774 58.93 163.53 8.90
N THR A 775 57.61 163.40 8.97
CA THR A 775 56.72 164.53 9.33
C THR A 775 56.90 164.94 10.78
N GLU A 776 57.02 163.99 11.71
CA GLU A 776 57.31 164.28 13.12
C GLU A 776 58.72 164.86 13.30
N ARG A 777 59.73 164.45 12.52
CA ARG A 777 61.04 165.13 12.51
C ARG A 777 60.93 166.58 12.06
N LEU A 778 60.17 166.86 10.99
CA LEU A 778 59.90 168.24 10.55
C LEU A 778 59.13 169.04 11.61
N LYS A 779 58.21 168.38 12.32
CA LYS A 779 57.44 168.99 13.42
C LYS A 779 58.30 169.25 14.65
N VAL A 780 59.26 168.38 14.97
CA VAL A 780 60.27 168.64 16.01
C VAL A 780 61.12 169.84 15.62
N ILE A 781 61.55 169.97 14.36
CA ILE A 781 62.26 171.17 13.89
C ILE A 781 61.38 172.42 14.06
N ALA A 782 60.11 172.36 13.66
CA ALA A 782 59.17 173.46 13.85
C ALA A 782 58.91 173.78 15.33
N LEU A 783 58.82 172.76 16.20
CA LEU A 783 58.66 172.93 17.64
C LEU A 783 59.95 173.44 18.30
N GLU A 784 61.13 173.06 17.80
CA GLU A 784 62.41 173.63 18.23
C GLU A 784 62.49 175.13 17.87
N GLU A 785 61.96 175.53 16.71
CA GLU A 785 61.77 176.94 16.35
C GLU A 785 60.75 177.63 17.28
N GLU A 786 59.61 177.00 17.59
CA GLU A 786 58.61 177.54 18.54
C GLU A 786 59.17 177.65 19.98
N VAL A 787 60.08 176.76 20.38
CA VAL A 787 60.76 176.81 21.69
C VAL A 787 61.75 177.99 21.77
N GLN A 788 62.31 178.48 20.65
CA GLN A 788 63.16 179.67 20.65
C GLN A 788 62.41 180.97 20.93
N THR A 789 61.07 180.99 20.86
CA THR A 789 60.22 182.13 21.25
C THR A 789 59.01 181.68 22.10
N PRO A 790 59.16 181.55 23.43
CA PRO A 790 58.09 181.00 24.25
C PRO A 790 57.05 182.07 24.64
N LEU A 791 55.97 182.20 23.86
CA LEU A 791 54.68 182.73 24.31
C LEU A 791 53.85 181.58 24.88
N ASN A 792 54.15 181.23 26.12
CA ASN A 792 53.46 180.16 26.86
C ASN A 792 52.10 180.67 27.40
N ILE A 793 51.11 179.78 27.60
CA ILE A 793 50.21 179.71 28.78
C ILE A 793 49.22 178.50 28.67
N HIS A 794 49.49 177.47 29.49
CA HIS A 794 48.63 176.33 30.00
C HIS A 794 48.27 175.17 29.03
N ARG A 795 48.63 173.88 29.22
CA ARG A 795 48.86 172.93 30.36
C ARG A 795 47.59 172.57 31.16
N TRP A 796 46.77 171.63 30.64
CA TRP A 796 46.14 170.45 31.30
C TRP A 796 45.44 169.50 30.28
N ARG A 797 45.49 168.18 30.57
CA ARG A 797 45.05 167.03 29.74
C ARG A 797 43.96 166.25 30.51
N LYS A 798 42.86 165.84 29.86
CA LYS A 798 41.84 164.89 30.41
C LYS A 798 42.13 163.47 29.91
N LEU A 799 42.08 162.48 30.82
CA LEU A 799 42.13 161.03 30.51
C LEU A 799 40.74 160.53 30.06
N GLU A 800 40.69 159.72 29.00
CA GLU A 800 39.49 159.02 28.54
C GLU A 800 39.55 157.54 28.94
N GLY A 801 38.54 157.09 29.69
CA GLY A 801 38.27 155.68 29.99
C GLY A 801 36.95 155.58 30.78
N SER A 802 35.99 154.79 30.29
CA SER A 802 34.67 154.58 30.91
C SER A 802 34.30 153.09 30.91
N ASP A 803 33.57 152.66 31.95
CA ASP A 803 33.10 151.28 32.15
C ASP A 803 32.05 150.83 31.11
N PRO A 804 32.00 149.52 30.75
CA PRO A 804 31.10 149.00 29.72
C PRO A 804 29.61 148.98 30.11
N ASN A 805 28.76 149.23 29.11
CA ASN A 805 27.32 149.49 29.22
C ASN A 805 26.48 148.21 29.42
N THR A 806 25.40 148.30 30.21
CA THR A 806 24.49 147.20 30.62
C THR A 806 23.95 146.34 29.47
N TYR A 807 23.86 146.90 28.26
CA TYR A 807 23.45 146.20 27.05
C TYR A 807 24.39 145.06 26.62
N GLU A 808 25.71 145.23 26.78
CA GLU A 808 26.69 144.20 26.40
C GLU A 808 26.60 142.98 27.33
N LEU A 809 26.31 143.22 28.61
CA LEU A 809 26.10 142.15 29.59
C LEU A 809 24.82 141.36 29.29
N LEU A 810 23.73 142.05 28.93
CA LEU A 810 22.45 141.42 28.58
C LEU A 810 22.57 140.55 27.32
N LYS A 811 23.32 141.01 26.31
CA LYS A 811 23.61 140.25 25.08
C LYS A 811 24.39 138.97 25.39
N LYS A 812 25.31 139.03 26.35
CA LYS A 812 26.09 137.86 26.79
C LYS A 812 25.24 136.84 27.55
N ILE A 813 24.30 137.30 28.39
CA ILE A 813 23.32 136.45 29.08
C ILE A 813 22.42 135.71 28.08
N GLN A 814 21.89 136.39 27.06
CA GLN A 814 21.05 135.74 26.04
C GLN A 814 21.80 134.69 25.20
N ILE A 815 23.08 134.92 24.89
CA ILE A 815 23.91 133.94 24.19
C ILE A 815 24.11 132.68 25.05
N LEU A 816 24.34 132.85 26.36
CA LEU A 816 24.49 131.73 27.29
C LEU A 816 23.18 130.95 27.47
N GLN A 817 22.04 131.62 27.57
CA GLN A 817 20.72 130.96 27.63
C GLN A 817 20.42 130.12 26.38
N LYS A 818 20.71 130.66 25.17
CA LYS A 818 20.57 129.89 23.91
C LYS A 818 21.48 128.67 23.85
N ARG A 819 22.69 128.76 24.42
CA ARG A 819 23.64 127.63 24.47
C ARG A 819 23.16 126.53 25.42
N ILE A 820 22.57 126.90 26.55
CA ILE A 820 22.01 125.96 27.53
C ILE A 820 20.82 125.20 26.93
N ILE A 821 19.91 125.88 26.25
CA ILE A 821 18.75 125.23 25.58
C ILE A 821 19.23 124.23 24.53
N LYS A 822 20.26 124.59 23.75
CA LYS A 822 20.84 123.67 22.75
C LYS A 822 21.49 122.44 23.40
N MET A 823 22.24 122.61 24.48
CA MET A 823 22.83 121.47 25.21
C MET A 823 21.77 120.57 25.85
N ALA A 824 20.66 121.13 26.34
CA ALA A 824 19.55 120.35 26.87
C ALA A 824 18.87 119.50 25.77
N ALA A 825 18.67 120.05 24.57
CA ALA A 825 18.14 119.31 23.43
C ALA A 825 19.06 118.16 22.98
N ASP A 826 20.38 118.41 22.90
CA ASP A 826 21.37 117.40 22.54
C ASP A 826 21.43 116.25 23.59
N MET A 827 21.24 116.58 24.88
CA MET A 827 21.19 115.58 25.95
C MET A 827 19.96 114.66 25.82
N ILE A 828 18.78 115.22 25.53
CA ILE A 828 17.55 114.45 25.30
C ILE A 828 17.70 113.52 24.08
N GLU A 829 18.32 113.99 22.99
CA GLU A 829 18.55 113.16 21.80
C GLU A 829 19.50 111.98 22.10
N LYS A 830 20.55 112.22 22.91
CA LYS A 830 21.45 111.15 23.36
C LYS A 830 20.76 110.15 24.28
N GLU A 831 19.91 110.61 25.21
CA GLU A 831 19.15 109.72 26.11
C GLU A 831 18.17 108.83 25.32
N LYS A 832 17.55 109.37 24.27
CA LYS A 832 16.71 108.60 23.34
C LYS A 832 17.51 107.51 22.62
N LYS A 833 18.70 107.84 22.09
CA LYS A 833 19.59 106.86 21.43
C LYS A 833 20.00 105.74 22.39
N VAL A 834 20.28 106.05 23.65
CA VAL A 834 20.61 105.03 24.67
C VAL A 834 19.44 104.09 24.90
N LYS A 835 18.22 104.62 25.11
CA LYS A 835 17.01 103.80 25.30
C LYS A 835 16.70 102.91 24.08
N ASP A 836 16.91 103.43 22.87
CA ASP A 836 16.72 102.66 21.64
C ASP A 836 17.76 101.52 21.52
N THR A 837 19.02 101.77 21.91
CA THR A 837 20.07 100.72 21.92
C THR A 837 19.84 99.68 23.01
N GLU A 838 19.34 100.05 24.19
CA GLU A 838 19.00 99.10 25.26
C GLU A 838 17.84 98.20 24.86
N LYS A 839 16.80 98.74 24.22
CA LYS A 839 15.71 97.95 23.64
C LYS A 839 16.20 96.97 22.59
N LEU A 840 17.08 97.42 21.67
CA LEU A 840 17.65 96.55 20.66
C LEU A 840 18.50 95.43 21.27
N TYR A 841 19.30 95.74 22.30
CA TYR A 841 20.10 94.77 23.03
C TYR A 841 19.25 93.74 23.77
N MET A 842 18.18 94.17 24.45
CA MET A 842 17.25 93.25 25.12
C MET A 842 16.51 92.36 24.13
N ASN A 843 16.07 92.90 22.99
CA ASN A 843 15.46 92.11 21.92
C ASN A 843 16.44 91.08 21.33
N LEU A 844 17.71 91.45 21.10
CA LEU A 844 18.73 90.51 20.64
C LEU A 844 19.05 89.43 21.68
N ARG A 845 19.06 89.79 22.97
CA ARG A 845 19.27 88.84 24.08
C ARG A 845 18.11 87.85 24.19
N GLU A 846 16.88 88.32 24.02
CA GLU A 846 15.69 87.48 24.01
C GLU A 846 15.68 86.52 22.80
N ILE A 847 16.04 87.01 21.61
CA ILE A 847 16.19 86.18 20.40
C ILE A 847 17.30 85.15 20.59
N LEU A 848 18.46 85.53 21.16
CA LEU A 848 19.57 84.62 21.44
C LEU A 848 19.21 83.56 22.49
N SER A 849 18.39 83.88 23.49
CA SER A 849 17.88 82.87 24.45
C SER A 849 16.88 81.89 23.83
N LYS A 850 16.25 82.24 22.69
CA LYS A 850 15.33 81.38 21.92
C LYS A 850 16.05 80.56 20.84
N HIS A 851 17.35 80.76 20.62
CA HIS A 851 18.12 79.92 19.71
C HIS A 851 18.53 78.60 20.41
N PRO A 852 18.24 77.43 19.82
CA PRO A 852 18.69 76.15 20.36
C PRO A 852 20.22 76.08 20.38
N GLY A 853 20.79 75.64 21.51
CA GLY A 853 22.24 75.48 21.67
C GLY A 853 22.86 74.57 20.60
N PRO A 854 24.19 74.63 20.40
CA PRO A 854 24.88 73.87 19.35
C PRO A 854 24.61 72.36 19.41
N GLU A 855 24.32 71.79 20.59
CA GLU A 855 23.93 70.38 20.76
C GLU A 855 22.56 70.06 20.15
N VAL A 856 21.59 70.96 20.25
CA VAL A 856 20.25 70.79 19.68
C VAL A 856 20.27 71.00 18.16
N ALA A 857 21.15 71.88 17.65
CA ALA A 857 21.38 72.00 16.21
C ALA A 857 22.02 70.73 15.61
N ILE A 858 22.94 70.10 16.33
CA ILE A 858 23.57 68.83 15.93
C ILE A 858 22.56 67.67 16.01
N SER A 859 21.73 67.61 17.05
CA SER A 859 20.70 66.58 17.17
C SER A 859 19.61 66.73 16.10
N LEU A 860 19.21 67.96 15.78
CA LEU A 860 18.29 68.26 14.67
C LEU A 860 18.86 67.86 13.31
N ASN A 861 20.15 68.07 13.08
CA ASN A 861 20.79 67.67 11.82
C ASN A 861 20.89 66.13 11.68
N LYS A 862 21.12 65.43 12.80
CA LYS A 862 21.06 63.95 12.86
C LYS A 862 19.64 63.43 12.60
N THR A 863 18.62 64.00 13.24
CA THR A 863 17.22 63.58 13.03
C THR A 863 16.73 63.94 11.63
N GLN A 864 17.17 65.08 11.07
CA GLN A 864 16.86 65.47 9.70
C GLN A 864 17.54 64.54 8.67
N LYS A 865 18.77 64.10 8.91
CA LYS A 865 19.42 63.07 8.08
C LYS A 865 18.69 61.72 8.17
N ALA A 866 18.35 61.27 9.37
CA ALA A 866 17.58 60.04 9.56
C ALA A 866 16.20 60.10 8.90
N LEU A 867 15.53 61.27 8.94
CA LEU A 867 14.25 61.49 8.28
C LEU A 867 14.38 61.48 6.75
N ARG A 868 15.45 62.06 6.18
CA ARG A 868 15.73 61.98 4.74
C ARG A 868 16.04 60.56 4.29
N GLU A 869 16.78 59.79 5.08
CA GLU A 869 17.06 58.38 4.79
C GLU A 869 15.81 57.51 4.87
N ARG A 870 14.96 57.69 5.89
CA ARG A 870 13.64 57.06 5.94
C ARG A 870 12.75 57.50 4.79
N GLY A 871 12.77 58.78 4.42
CA GLY A 871 12.05 59.30 3.25
C GLY A 871 12.50 58.67 1.92
N ARG A 872 13.79 58.35 1.77
CA ARG A 872 14.28 57.56 0.62
C ARG A 872 13.77 56.12 0.67
N LYS A 873 13.82 55.47 1.85
CA LYS A 873 13.28 54.10 2.02
C LYS A 873 11.79 54.04 1.70
N VAL A 874 11.00 55.01 2.15
CA VAL A 874 9.56 55.10 1.83
C VAL A 874 9.34 55.32 0.33
N LYS A 875 10.19 56.10 -0.34
CA LYS A 875 10.12 56.23 -1.81
C LYS A 875 10.47 54.93 -2.55
N CYS A 876 11.44 54.16 -2.06
CA CYS A 876 11.73 52.82 -2.60
C CYS A 876 10.55 51.87 -2.38
N LEU A 877 10.00 51.82 -1.17
CA LEU A 877 8.82 51.00 -0.87
C LEU A 877 7.60 51.42 -1.70
N LEU A 878 7.37 52.72 -1.92
CA LEU A 878 6.30 53.21 -2.80
C LEU A 878 6.53 52.82 -4.28
N ALA A 879 7.78 52.80 -4.74
CA ALA A 879 8.10 52.32 -6.08
C ALA A 879 7.91 50.80 -6.21
N GLU A 880 8.28 50.03 -5.18
CA GLU A 880 8.00 48.59 -5.09
C GLU A 880 6.50 48.30 -5.05
N LEU A 881 5.73 49.06 -4.28
CA LEU A 881 4.27 48.95 -4.19
C LEU A 881 3.62 49.30 -5.53
N SER A 882 4.08 50.36 -6.20
CA SER A 882 3.63 50.73 -7.55
C SER A 882 3.98 49.65 -8.59
N MET A 883 5.14 49.00 -8.49
CA MET A 883 5.50 47.87 -9.35
C MET A 883 4.59 46.66 -9.09
N CYS A 884 4.31 46.34 -7.82
CA CYS A 884 3.38 45.28 -7.45
C CYS A 884 1.95 45.57 -7.93
N GLU A 885 1.49 46.81 -7.86
CA GLU A 885 0.19 47.23 -8.41
C GLU A 885 0.12 47.04 -9.93
N VAL A 886 1.21 47.35 -10.65
CA VAL A 886 1.30 47.10 -12.10
C VAL A 886 1.29 45.60 -12.40
N GLN A 887 2.04 44.78 -11.65
CA GLN A 887 2.03 43.33 -11.80
C GLN A 887 0.65 42.72 -11.50
N MET A 888 -0.03 43.20 -10.46
CA MET A 888 -1.41 42.83 -10.16
C MET A 888 -2.38 43.25 -11.28
N GLY A 889 -2.14 44.41 -11.90
CA GLY A 889 -2.85 44.86 -13.10
C GLY A 889 -2.65 43.92 -14.29
N GLU A 890 -1.42 43.48 -14.55
CA GLU A 890 -1.09 42.51 -15.61
C GLU A 890 -1.72 41.14 -15.35
N TYR A 891 -1.69 40.66 -14.09
CA TYR A 891 -2.39 39.42 -13.71
C TYR A 891 -3.90 39.54 -13.88
N ARG A 892 -4.50 40.70 -13.55
CA ARG A 892 -5.93 40.94 -13.78
C ARG A 892 -6.27 40.94 -15.27
N ILE A 893 -5.47 41.59 -16.10
CA ILE A 893 -5.63 41.55 -17.57
C ILE A 893 -5.44 40.12 -18.11
N GLY A 894 -4.51 39.35 -17.54
CA GLY A 894 -4.31 37.93 -17.87
C GLY A 894 -5.49 37.06 -17.48
N MET A 895 -6.09 37.28 -16.30
CA MET A 895 -7.32 36.60 -15.87
C MET A 895 -8.51 36.97 -16.77
N ASP A 896 -8.64 38.24 -17.15
CA ASP A 896 -9.69 38.70 -18.06
C ASP A 896 -9.53 38.07 -19.44
N ARG A 897 -8.30 37.98 -19.98
CA ARG A 897 -8.01 37.24 -21.22
C ARG A 897 -8.36 35.76 -21.11
N MET A 898 -7.96 35.09 -20.02
CA MET A 898 -8.29 33.69 -19.78
C MET A 898 -9.81 33.48 -19.66
N SER A 899 -10.53 34.44 -19.06
CA SER A 899 -11.99 34.43 -18.96
C SER A 899 -12.66 34.62 -20.32
N ILE A 900 -12.11 35.50 -21.18
CA ILE A 900 -12.55 35.68 -22.57
C ILE A 900 -12.27 34.40 -23.39
N GLU A 901 -11.09 33.79 -23.25
CA GLU A 901 -10.76 32.53 -23.92
C GLU A 901 -11.64 31.36 -23.44
N MET A 902 -11.96 31.30 -22.15
CA MET A 902 -12.89 30.32 -21.59
C MET A 902 -14.33 30.54 -22.05
N THR A 903 -14.78 31.79 -22.18
CA THR A 903 -16.11 32.09 -22.75
C THR A 903 -16.17 31.79 -24.23
N ASP A 904 -15.09 32.03 -24.99
CA ASP A 904 -15.01 31.65 -26.40
C ASP A 904 -14.86 30.14 -26.62
N LEU A 905 -14.17 29.42 -25.72
CA LEU A 905 -14.17 27.95 -25.68
C LEU A 905 -15.57 27.41 -25.37
N LYS A 906 -16.28 28.01 -24.40
CA LYS A 906 -17.69 27.69 -24.15
C LYS A 906 -18.55 27.93 -25.39
N LYS A 907 -18.40 29.07 -26.08
CA LYS A 907 -19.11 29.34 -27.34
C LYS A 907 -18.77 28.31 -28.42
N LYS A 908 -17.49 27.98 -28.62
CA LYS A 908 -17.06 26.95 -29.58
C LYS A 908 -17.63 25.57 -29.23
N TYR A 909 -17.65 25.21 -27.95
CA TYR A 909 -18.25 23.97 -27.45
C TYR A 909 -19.77 23.94 -27.70
N PHE A 910 -20.49 25.02 -27.40
CA PHE A 910 -21.94 25.11 -27.68
C PHE A 910 -22.24 25.10 -29.18
N VAL A 911 -21.41 25.73 -30.02
CA VAL A 911 -21.51 25.65 -31.48
C VAL A 911 -21.26 24.23 -31.98
N GLN A 912 -20.30 23.52 -31.40
CA GLN A 912 -20.01 22.12 -31.75
C GLN A 912 -21.13 21.18 -31.28
N LYS A 913 -21.71 21.43 -30.10
CA LYS A 913 -22.91 20.74 -29.60
C LYS A 913 -24.13 20.99 -30.49
N LYS A 914 -24.33 22.24 -30.95
CA LYS A 914 -25.40 22.61 -31.89
C LYS A 914 -25.19 21.98 -33.27
N LYS A 915 -23.95 21.91 -33.78
CA LYS A 915 -23.60 21.17 -35.01
C LYS A 915 -23.83 19.67 -34.88
N LEU A 916 -23.52 19.06 -33.73
CA LEU A 916 -23.80 17.65 -33.45
C LEU A 916 -25.30 17.37 -33.33
N GLN A 917 -26.08 18.32 -32.85
CA GLN A 917 -27.54 18.22 -32.74
C GLN A 917 -28.21 18.37 -34.11
N ILE A 918 -27.76 19.33 -34.94
CA ILE A 918 -28.17 19.46 -36.35
C ILE A 918 -27.78 18.22 -37.16
N SER A 919 -26.61 17.63 -36.91
CA SER A 919 -26.18 16.36 -37.55
C SER A 919 -26.97 15.13 -37.08
N LYS A 920 -27.63 15.19 -35.92
CA LYS A 920 -28.55 14.15 -35.44
C LYS A 920 -29.97 14.36 -35.98
N GLU A 921 -30.37 15.60 -36.24
CA GLU A 921 -31.66 15.95 -36.83
C GLU A 921 -31.69 15.84 -38.37
N SER A 922 -30.53 15.87 -39.05
CA SER A 922 -30.43 15.79 -40.52
C SER A 922 -30.41 14.36 -41.12
N LYS A 923 -30.84 13.33 -40.37
CA LYS A 923 -31.00 11.94 -40.88
C LYS A 923 -32.45 11.49 -41.03
N SER A 924 -33.39 12.43 -41.14
CA SER A 924 -34.77 12.17 -41.55
C SER A 924 -35.28 13.23 -42.53
N LYS A 925 -34.93 13.07 -43.83
CA LYS A 925 -35.83 13.19 -44.99
C LYS A 925 -35.08 13.23 -46.32
N SER A 926 -35.70 12.53 -47.27
CA SER A 926 -35.37 12.13 -48.64
C SER A 926 -35.41 13.24 -49.70
N LEU A 927 -34.63 13.13 -50.79
CA LEU A 927 -35.07 12.87 -52.21
C LEU A 927 -34.03 13.28 -53.28
N CYS A 928 -33.90 12.40 -54.29
CA CYS A 928 -33.52 12.53 -55.72
C CYS A 928 -32.23 13.22 -56.23
N GLU A 929 -31.30 12.37 -56.72
CA GLU A 929 -30.83 12.26 -58.13
C GLU A 929 -29.91 13.35 -58.77
N PRO A 930 -29.18 13.06 -59.88
CA PRO A 930 -27.74 12.74 -59.86
C PRO A 930 -26.89 13.62 -60.80
N VAL A 931 -25.55 13.47 -60.80
CA VAL A 931 -24.63 13.44 -61.98
C VAL A 931 -23.18 13.20 -61.48
N PHE A 932 -22.59 12.07 -61.92
CA PHE A 932 -21.14 11.74 -61.94
C PHE A 932 -20.55 12.17 -63.32
N PRO A 933 -19.24 11.97 -63.68
CA PRO A 933 -18.04 11.41 -63.00
C PRO A 933 -16.81 12.37 -63.15
N ALA A 934 -15.57 12.15 -62.67
CA ALA A 934 -14.61 11.05 -62.87
C ALA A 934 -13.43 11.19 -61.86
N VAL A 935 -13.06 10.14 -61.12
CA VAL A 935 -11.94 9.20 -61.37
C VAL A 935 -10.58 9.85 -61.67
N SER A 936 -9.65 9.75 -60.70
CA SER A 936 -8.32 9.19 -60.92
C SER A 936 -7.73 8.63 -59.63
N ARG A 937 -7.38 7.35 -59.70
CA ARG A 937 -6.55 6.61 -58.76
C ARG A 937 -5.11 7.11 -58.92
N ASP A 938 -4.36 7.30 -57.83
CA ASP A 938 -3.09 6.59 -57.73
C ASP A 938 -2.59 6.36 -56.31
N ARG A 939 -1.71 5.37 -56.23
CA ARG A 939 -1.35 4.54 -55.07
C ARG A 939 -0.28 5.11 -54.14
N LYS A 940 -0.35 4.58 -52.89
CA LYS A 940 0.73 4.12 -51.99
C LYS A 940 1.47 5.13 -51.06
N LYS A 941 1.31 4.81 -49.76
CA LYS A 941 2.31 4.64 -48.68
C LYS A 941 3.40 5.73 -48.53
N PHE A 942 3.40 6.44 -47.40
CA PHE A 942 4.34 6.18 -46.29
C PHE A 942 4.00 7.03 -45.04
N CYS A 943 4.54 6.57 -43.92
CA CYS A 943 4.38 7.04 -42.55
C CYS A 943 4.92 8.45 -42.27
N GLY A 944 4.38 9.06 -41.21
CA GLY A 944 5.17 9.66 -40.13
C GLY A 944 5.75 11.06 -40.35
N GLY A 945 5.45 11.95 -39.40
CA GLY A 945 5.94 13.33 -39.33
C GLY A 945 4.76 14.29 -39.43
N GLY A 946 4.26 14.84 -38.34
CA GLY A 946 5.00 15.76 -37.48
C GLY A 946 4.61 17.18 -37.91
N PHE A 947 3.55 17.73 -37.32
CA PHE A 947 3.26 19.15 -37.39
C PHE A 947 3.41 19.78 -36.02
N ASN A 948 4.42 20.66 -35.96
CA ASN A 948 4.61 21.72 -35.01
C ASN A 948 3.35 22.57 -34.86
N MET A 949 3.02 22.94 -33.61
CA MET A 949 2.50 24.27 -33.32
C MET A 949 3.44 24.89 -32.28
N VAL A 950 4.51 25.48 -32.79
CA VAL A 950 5.12 26.66 -32.17
C VAL A 950 4.24 27.82 -32.59
N THR A 951 3.68 28.54 -31.61
CA THR A 951 3.42 29.98 -31.81
C THR A 951 4.32 30.78 -30.88
N PRO A 952 4.79 31.94 -31.36
CA PRO A 952 6.00 32.60 -30.90
C PRO A 952 5.70 33.69 -29.88
N THR A 953 6.61 33.91 -28.94
CA THR A 953 6.79 35.23 -28.31
C THR A 953 8.20 35.73 -28.63
N PRO A 954 8.33 36.93 -29.19
CA PRO A 954 9.63 37.52 -29.48
C PRO A 954 10.31 37.99 -28.19
N ARG A 955 11.63 37.83 -28.24
CA ARG A 955 12.68 38.23 -27.31
C ARG A 955 13.00 39.73 -27.46
N ASN A 956 13.57 40.27 -26.38
CA ASN A 956 14.51 41.41 -26.30
C ASN A 956 13.94 42.83 -26.20
N CYS A 957 14.07 43.44 -25.01
CA CYS A 957 15.12 44.39 -24.63
C CYS A 957 15.02 44.59 -23.09
N PHE A 958 15.95 44.06 -22.30
CA PHE A 958 17.13 44.75 -21.70
C PHE A 958 16.81 45.72 -20.54
N VAL A 959 17.72 45.67 -19.55
CA VAL A 959 17.86 46.46 -18.31
C VAL A 959 17.09 45.86 -17.12
N VAL A 960 17.65 44.94 -16.34
CA VAL A 960 18.85 45.01 -15.47
C VAL A 960 18.59 45.81 -14.20
N ASP A 961 18.82 45.11 -13.10
CA ASP A 961 19.32 45.61 -11.82
C ASP A 961 18.41 46.05 -10.66
N SER A 962 18.43 45.17 -9.64
CA SER A 962 19.09 45.44 -8.35
C SER A 962 18.32 46.32 -7.36
N THR A 963 18.21 45.98 -6.07
CA THR A 963 18.87 44.94 -5.26
C THR A 963 18.27 45.04 -3.86
N CYS A 964 18.17 43.87 -3.22
CA CYS A 964 18.59 43.56 -1.85
C CYS A 964 18.61 44.68 -0.78
N ARG A 965 17.90 44.39 0.32
CA ARG A 965 18.59 43.84 1.51
C ARG A 965 17.88 42.59 1.98
#